data_AF-A0A245ZQG1-F1
#
_entry.id   AF-A0A245ZQG1-F1
#
_cell.length_a   1.000
_cell.length_b   1.000
_cell.length_c   1.000
_cell.angle_alpha   90.00
_cell.angle_beta   90.00
_cell.angle_gamma   90.00
#
_symmetry.space_group_name_H-M   'P 1'
#
loop_
_entity.id
_entity.type
_entity.pdbx_description
1 polymer ?
#
loop_
_entity_poly.entity_id
_entity_poly.type
_entity_poly.pdbx_seq_one_letter_code
_entity_poly.pdbx_strand_id
1 'polypeptide(L)'
;MLAVLLGVAALLAALWFTRVPIATRFIDRSFAASGVEARYRIEDLGLRWQRLTDVVIGDPRDPDLVADWVETRLAMVGGKPTLTAVRAGRVRLRGSLTDGRLSLGALDRLMPAPSGKPFALPPIDLSVADARMRLSTAMGVIGLRLSGRGRLDDGFRGTLAAVTENMSVGGCALRRPTALLNIAVRDAAPKITGPVRVRALSCSGVAVAAPEARVDVALGAALERWEGSAALRTGAITGGAVQLRSLAGQVSFTGTPARTEGDAQVRGEALNAAPIRGGAVLFAGTWRVAAGRALAAGRVEGRDLALAPPSRARLVRAADGVAGTPLAPLAAAATRAAATAAERFDLAGEMAIGTAAGRPLLTMRQMTLHAASGASVSFGDGAGLVLGEKAGLRAEGALRFGGGGLPTGRVELVQSRVGGPVSGTVSLARYAAGTASLEITPARFAFAPAGDWRLTTVATITGPLGGSGSVEALRIPLDVRANHAGIMVDPSCVPASFRALSISGLRLRPAQLTLCPLGGGLVRVAGGRLDGGVQIEGARLAGALGGSPLTLALADARWRHAEADFALAGVSARLGRPGSVTRLDFGRLQGRMVGGAAIAGTFAEGAGQVGNVPLLLSGAQGGWRFVDNILTLSGGLTVADAAASPRFTPLSGRDVSLQLAGNVINAKGTLFEPAKGVRVAEVTIRHALATGAGAAHLAVPGITFGDGFQPEELTRLTYGVIADVRGTVRGRGDIAWTPDGVTSRGTFGTDNTDLAAAFGPVRGIKGEVHFADLLALESAPGQIATVAEINPGVPVTDGRIEYQLLRDLRIAVKGGRWPFGGGTLTLQPTLLDFSSPQERHLTFRADGVEVRQFLQQFDFKNLDATGVFDGELPMIFDQSGGRIENGRLVVREGGGTLAYLGELTKEDLGTWGNIAFQALRSLRYRNLELVMNGPLAGDMVTEVRFAGVSQGEGAKSNFLVRRLQRLPFVFNIRIQAPFRSLIDTAASFYDPKRLVERNLPALLEEQNKRAAPPTIQPPASENMP
;
A
#
# COMPACT_ATOMS: atom_id res chain seq x y z
N MET A 1 -33.17 122.62 -53.51
CA MET A 1 -33.04 121.65 -52.39
C MET A 1 -34.28 120.78 -52.21
N LEU A 2 -35.49 121.36 -52.11
CA LEU A 2 -36.75 120.61 -51.93
C LEU A 2 -37.07 119.60 -53.07
N ALA A 3 -36.84 119.98 -54.32
CA ALA A 3 -37.06 119.11 -55.49
C ALA A 3 -36.08 117.92 -55.56
N VAL A 4 -34.84 118.11 -55.08
CA VAL A 4 -33.85 117.03 -54.95
C VAL A 4 -34.24 116.10 -53.81
N LEU A 5 -34.73 116.64 -52.69
CA LEU A 5 -35.27 115.86 -51.57
C LEU A 5 -36.51 115.05 -51.96
N LEU A 6 -37.44 115.62 -52.74
CA LEU A 6 -38.62 114.93 -53.28
C LEU A 6 -38.25 113.88 -54.34
N GLY A 7 -37.30 114.18 -55.23
CA GLY A 7 -36.79 113.22 -56.21
C GLY A 7 -36.08 112.04 -55.53
N VAL A 8 -35.26 112.30 -54.51
CA VAL A 8 -34.62 111.27 -53.70
C VAL A 8 -35.66 110.49 -52.88
N ALA A 9 -36.66 111.15 -52.29
CA ALA A 9 -37.73 110.48 -51.55
C ALA A 9 -38.61 109.60 -52.45
N ALA A 10 -38.95 110.05 -53.66
CA ALA A 10 -39.70 109.26 -54.64
C ALA A 10 -38.87 108.08 -55.16
N LEU A 11 -37.56 108.28 -55.38
CA LEU A 11 -36.64 107.22 -55.80
C LEU A 11 -36.43 106.20 -54.67
N LEU A 12 -36.30 106.64 -53.42
CA LEU A 12 -36.24 105.77 -52.24
C LEU A 12 -37.55 105.03 -52.00
N ALA A 13 -38.71 105.67 -52.22
CA ALA A 13 -40.02 105.02 -52.13
C ALA A 13 -40.21 103.98 -53.25
N ALA A 14 -39.82 104.30 -54.50
CA ALA A 14 -39.83 103.36 -55.61
C ALA A 14 -38.87 102.17 -55.36
N LEU A 15 -37.67 102.41 -54.84
CA LEU A 15 -36.72 101.36 -54.43
C LEU A 15 -37.31 100.50 -53.30
N TRP A 16 -38.04 101.11 -52.36
CA TRP A 16 -38.67 100.42 -51.24
C TRP A 16 -39.88 99.58 -51.65
N PHE A 17 -40.69 99.99 -52.62
CA PHE A 17 -41.80 99.18 -53.16
C PHE A 17 -41.32 98.09 -54.15
N THR A 18 -40.23 98.34 -54.88
CA THR A 18 -39.61 97.34 -55.78
C THR A 18 -38.61 96.42 -55.07
N ARG A 19 -38.41 96.59 -53.75
CA ARG A 19 -37.42 95.84 -52.96
C ARG A 19 -37.61 94.32 -53.02
N VAL A 20 -38.86 93.85 -53.03
CA VAL A 20 -39.18 92.41 -53.08
C VAL A 20 -38.75 91.79 -54.41
N PRO A 21 -39.19 92.27 -55.60
CA PRO A 21 -38.73 91.71 -56.88
C PRO A 21 -37.23 91.88 -57.15
N ILE A 22 -36.59 92.95 -56.63
CA ILE A 22 -35.12 93.11 -56.70
C ILE A 22 -34.43 92.04 -55.84
N ALA A 23 -34.88 91.84 -54.60
CA ALA A 23 -34.35 90.84 -53.71
C ALA A 23 -34.58 89.41 -54.22
N THR A 24 -35.77 89.09 -54.76
CA THR A 24 -36.05 87.80 -55.42
C THR A 24 -35.07 87.55 -56.57
N ARG A 25 -34.87 88.52 -57.49
CA ARG A 25 -33.89 88.36 -58.58
C ARG A 25 -32.46 88.23 -58.09
N PHE A 26 -32.09 88.90 -56.99
CA PHE A 26 -30.76 88.81 -56.41
C PHE A 26 -30.53 87.45 -55.73
N ILE A 27 -31.50 86.96 -54.96
CA ILE A 27 -31.46 85.65 -54.30
C ILE A 27 -31.45 84.54 -55.35
N ASP A 28 -32.31 84.61 -56.38
CA ASP A 28 -32.35 83.64 -57.48
C ASP A 28 -31.03 83.62 -58.27
N ARG A 29 -30.44 84.79 -58.56
CA ARG A 29 -29.11 84.87 -59.17
C ARG A 29 -28.02 84.30 -58.27
N SER A 30 -28.11 84.53 -56.97
CA SER A 30 -27.13 84.02 -56.00
C SER A 30 -27.18 82.50 -55.90
N PHE A 31 -28.39 81.91 -55.83
CA PHE A 31 -28.58 80.46 -55.88
C PHE A 31 -28.13 79.87 -57.22
N ALA A 32 -28.48 80.51 -58.35
CA ALA A 32 -28.04 80.08 -59.68
C ALA A 32 -26.51 80.15 -59.85
N ALA A 33 -25.86 81.20 -59.35
CA ALA A 33 -24.40 81.36 -59.37
C ALA A 33 -23.68 80.30 -58.52
N SER A 34 -24.27 79.89 -57.40
CA SER A 34 -23.78 78.77 -56.57
C SER A 34 -24.21 77.40 -57.09
N GLY A 35 -24.97 77.32 -58.20
CA GLY A 35 -25.49 76.08 -58.77
C GLY A 35 -26.42 75.32 -57.82
N VAL A 36 -27.25 76.04 -57.06
CA VAL A 36 -28.17 75.49 -56.06
C VAL A 36 -29.61 75.70 -56.53
N GLU A 37 -30.38 74.62 -56.64
CA GLU A 37 -31.82 74.71 -56.86
C GLU A 37 -32.52 75.08 -55.55
N ALA A 38 -33.36 76.12 -55.56
CA ALA A 38 -34.11 76.57 -54.39
C ALA A 38 -35.52 77.05 -54.76
N ARG A 39 -36.50 76.76 -53.91
CA ARG A 39 -37.88 77.29 -53.98
C ARG A 39 -38.21 77.94 -52.65
N TYR A 40 -38.78 79.13 -52.67
CA TYR A 40 -39.14 79.89 -51.46
C TYR A 40 -40.16 80.98 -51.80
N ARG A 41 -40.85 81.48 -50.78
CA ARG A 41 -41.66 82.71 -50.86
C ARG A 41 -41.07 83.74 -49.87
N ILE A 42 -40.89 84.99 -50.30
CA ILE A 42 -40.47 86.06 -49.39
C ILE A 42 -41.73 86.55 -48.65
N GLU A 43 -41.81 86.34 -47.35
CA GLU A 43 -42.90 86.81 -46.49
C GLU A 43 -42.66 88.26 -46.06
N ASP A 44 -41.42 88.56 -45.63
CA ASP A 44 -41.04 89.89 -45.19
C ASP A 44 -39.55 90.17 -45.50
N LEU A 45 -39.23 91.44 -45.76
CA LEU A 45 -37.91 91.91 -46.17
C LEU A 45 -37.63 93.30 -45.62
N GLY A 46 -36.66 93.41 -44.73
CA GLY A 46 -36.12 94.65 -44.19
C GLY A 46 -34.70 94.98 -44.66
N LEU A 47 -34.14 96.10 -44.19
CA LEU A 47 -32.81 96.59 -44.61
C LEU A 47 -31.65 95.63 -44.25
N ARG A 48 -31.79 94.83 -43.20
CA ARG A 48 -30.74 93.95 -42.66
C ARG A 48 -31.22 92.54 -42.36
N TRP A 49 -32.44 92.20 -42.77
CA TRP A 49 -33.04 90.90 -42.48
C TRP A 49 -34.03 90.52 -43.56
N GLN A 50 -34.19 89.21 -43.78
CA GLN A 50 -35.15 88.66 -44.74
C GLN A 50 -35.81 87.42 -44.14
N ARG A 51 -37.11 87.25 -44.39
CA ARG A 51 -37.89 86.08 -43.97
C ARG A 51 -38.44 85.36 -45.19
N LEU A 52 -38.04 84.10 -45.33
CA LEU A 52 -38.46 83.19 -46.37
C LEU A 52 -39.40 82.15 -45.78
N THR A 53 -40.51 81.82 -46.45
CA THR A 53 -41.43 80.72 -46.11
C THR A 53 -41.43 79.67 -47.22
N ASP A 54 -41.91 78.47 -46.89
CA ASP A 54 -42.00 77.33 -47.83
C ASP A 54 -40.65 77.03 -48.52
N VAL A 55 -39.56 77.09 -47.74
CA VAL A 55 -38.19 76.99 -48.25
C VAL A 55 -37.85 75.54 -48.57
N VAL A 56 -37.43 75.28 -49.79
CA VAL A 56 -36.90 73.99 -50.26
C VAL A 56 -35.58 74.26 -50.98
N ILE A 57 -34.49 73.61 -50.58
CA ILE A 57 -33.16 73.72 -51.22
C ILE A 57 -32.68 72.33 -51.61
N GLY A 58 -32.15 72.18 -52.82
CA GLY A 58 -31.74 70.90 -53.44
C GLY A 58 -32.79 70.35 -54.41
N ASP A 59 -32.64 69.09 -54.82
CA ASP A 59 -33.57 68.40 -55.73
C ASP A 59 -35.00 68.39 -55.12
N PRO A 60 -36.02 68.94 -55.80
CA PRO A 60 -37.40 68.96 -55.29
C PRO A 60 -37.99 67.57 -54.98
N ARG A 61 -37.50 66.50 -55.62
CA ARG A 61 -37.92 65.11 -55.37
C ARG A 61 -37.18 64.50 -54.18
N ASP A 62 -36.03 65.05 -53.81
CA ASP A 62 -35.17 64.54 -52.76
C ASP A 62 -34.43 65.68 -52.00
N PRO A 63 -35.17 66.60 -51.34
CA PRO A 63 -34.61 67.87 -50.91
C PRO A 63 -33.56 67.74 -49.79
N ASP A 64 -32.55 68.61 -49.85
CA ASP A 64 -31.47 68.70 -48.86
C ASP A 64 -31.87 69.54 -47.63
N LEU A 65 -32.67 70.60 -47.84
CA LEU A 65 -33.30 71.39 -46.79
C LEU A 65 -34.75 71.67 -47.12
N VAL A 66 -35.64 71.47 -46.14
CA VAL A 66 -37.03 71.96 -46.16
C VAL A 66 -37.28 72.72 -44.86
N ALA A 67 -37.79 73.94 -44.94
CA ALA A 67 -38.17 74.73 -43.77
C ALA A 67 -39.50 75.44 -43.98
N ASP A 68 -40.35 75.47 -42.94
CA ASP A 68 -41.61 76.23 -43.00
C ASP A 68 -41.34 77.74 -43.08
N TRP A 69 -40.36 78.24 -42.32
CA TRP A 69 -39.78 79.56 -42.50
C TRP A 69 -38.33 79.65 -42.02
N VAL A 70 -37.56 80.55 -42.64
CA VAL A 70 -36.19 80.92 -42.29
C VAL A 70 -36.05 82.44 -42.35
N GLU A 71 -35.64 83.04 -41.24
CA GLU A 71 -35.25 84.46 -41.14
C GLU A 71 -33.72 84.55 -41.01
N THR A 72 -33.07 85.29 -41.90
CA THR A 72 -31.64 85.58 -41.79
C THR A 72 -31.39 87.06 -41.54
N ARG A 73 -30.38 87.38 -40.73
CA ARG A 73 -29.96 88.76 -40.44
C ARG A 73 -28.52 88.98 -40.89
N LEU A 74 -28.31 90.03 -41.67
CA LEU A 74 -27.02 90.41 -42.23
C LEU A 74 -26.47 91.68 -41.55
N ALA A 75 -25.17 91.74 -41.36
CA ALA A 75 -24.44 92.94 -40.97
C ALA A 75 -23.29 93.22 -41.96
N MET A 76 -22.90 94.48 -42.09
CA MET A 76 -21.74 94.86 -42.91
C MET A 76 -20.48 94.80 -42.04
N VAL A 77 -19.65 93.79 -42.27
CA VAL A 77 -18.36 93.61 -41.56
C VAL A 77 -17.25 93.79 -42.60
N GLY A 78 -16.39 94.81 -42.42
CA GLY A 78 -15.32 95.13 -43.36
C GLY A 78 -15.81 95.40 -44.80
N GLY A 79 -17.00 96.01 -44.95
CA GLY A 79 -17.61 96.28 -46.26
C GLY A 79 -18.28 95.08 -46.94
N LYS A 80 -18.28 93.89 -46.32
CA LYS A 80 -18.92 92.68 -46.85
C LYS A 80 -20.18 92.30 -46.04
N PRO A 81 -21.29 91.90 -46.70
CA PRO A 81 -22.46 91.39 -46.00
C PRO A 81 -22.13 90.05 -45.35
N THR A 82 -22.29 89.96 -44.03
CA THR A 82 -21.98 88.79 -43.21
C THR A 82 -23.23 88.35 -42.43
N LEU A 83 -23.49 87.04 -42.41
CA LEU A 83 -24.59 86.46 -41.66
C LEU A 83 -24.32 86.52 -40.15
N THR A 84 -25.25 87.12 -39.40
CA THR A 84 -25.10 87.36 -37.95
C THR A 84 -26.18 86.68 -37.10
N ALA A 85 -27.36 86.41 -37.67
CA ALA A 85 -28.39 85.63 -37.00
C ALA A 85 -29.18 84.79 -38.00
N VAL A 86 -29.63 83.62 -37.53
CA VAL A 86 -30.51 82.71 -38.26
C VAL A 86 -31.62 82.28 -37.30
N ARG A 87 -32.88 82.51 -37.70
CA ARG A 87 -34.04 81.95 -37.00
C ARG A 87 -34.82 81.07 -37.94
N ALA A 88 -35.25 79.91 -37.46
CA ALA A 88 -36.04 79.00 -38.27
C ALA A 88 -37.08 78.26 -37.44
N GLY A 89 -38.21 77.95 -38.06
CA GLY A 89 -39.30 77.19 -37.46
C GLY A 89 -38.99 75.70 -37.42
N ARG A 90 -39.73 74.93 -38.22
CA ARG A 90 -39.52 73.50 -38.45
C ARG A 90 -38.60 73.32 -39.66
N VAL A 91 -37.40 72.82 -39.41
CA VAL A 91 -36.40 72.55 -40.44
C VAL A 91 -36.22 71.04 -40.58
N ARG A 92 -36.12 70.55 -41.81
CA ARG A 92 -35.71 69.18 -42.14
C ARG A 92 -34.47 69.27 -43.03
N LEU A 93 -33.41 68.60 -42.61
CA LEU A 93 -32.11 68.59 -43.27
C LEU A 93 -31.73 67.17 -43.64
N ARG A 94 -30.95 67.06 -44.70
CA ARG A 94 -30.19 65.87 -45.05
C ARG A 94 -28.71 66.20 -44.99
N GLY A 95 -27.94 65.31 -44.40
CA GLY A 95 -26.49 65.41 -44.42
C GLY A 95 -25.84 64.04 -44.55
N SER A 96 -24.58 64.05 -44.96
CA SER A 96 -23.69 62.89 -44.91
C SER A 96 -22.41 63.24 -44.15
N LEU A 97 -21.86 62.26 -43.44
CA LEU A 97 -20.59 62.38 -42.72
C LEU A 97 -19.65 61.27 -43.19
N THR A 98 -18.65 61.64 -43.97
CA THR A 98 -17.64 60.73 -44.56
C THR A 98 -16.25 61.26 -44.22
N ASP A 99 -15.37 60.41 -43.70
CA ASP A 99 -13.99 60.76 -43.30
C ASP A 99 -13.89 62.00 -42.39
N GLY A 100 -14.86 62.16 -41.48
CA GLY A 100 -14.92 63.29 -40.54
C GLY A 100 -15.37 64.61 -41.16
N ARG A 101 -15.79 64.64 -42.44
CA ARG A 101 -16.32 65.83 -43.12
C ARG A 101 -17.84 65.76 -43.24
N LEU A 102 -18.52 66.76 -42.67
CA LEU A 102 -19.97 66.92 -42.80
C LEU A 102 -20.28 67.57 -44.17
N SER A 103 -21.16 66.96 -44.94
CA SER A 103 -21.76 67.53 -46.14
C SER A 103 -23.26 67.69 -45.93
N LEU A 104 -23.79 68.85 -46.29
CA LEU A 104 -25.21 69.21 -46.23
C LEU A 104 -25.84 69.30 -47.64
N GLY A 105 -25.22 68.62 -48.62
CA GLY A 105 -25.70 68.60 -50.00
C GLY A 105 -25.55 69.96 -50.69
N ALA A 106 -26.62 70.46 -51.30
CA ALA A 106 -26.62 71.73 -52.01
C ALA A 106 -26.24 72.93 -51.11
N LEU A 107 -26.47 72.83 -49.79
CA LEU A 107 -26.08 73.86 -48.82
C LEU A 107 -24.56 74.09 -48.75
N ASP A 108 -23.74 73.09 -49.05
CA ASP A 108 -22.27 73.22 -48.99
C ASP A 108 -21.76 74.29 -49.96
N ARG A 109 -22.43 74.47 -51.10
CA ARG A 109 -22.10 75.49 -52.12
C ARG A 109 -22.47 76.92 -51.70
N LEU A 110 -23.24 77.06 -50.63
CA LEU A 110 -23.63 78.34 -50.04
C LEU A 110 -22.75 78.73 -48.86
N MET A 111 -21.88 77.84 -48.40
CA MET A 111 -20.93 78.13 -47.33
C MET A 111 -19.72 78.92 -47.85
N PRO A 112 -19.06 79.73 -47.00
CA PRO A 112 -17.83 80.43 -47.35
C PRO A 112 -16.72 79.44 -47.76
N ALA A 113 -15.81 79.88 -48.64
CA ALA A 113 -14.64 79.09 -49.02
C ALA A 113 -13.80 78.69 -47.78
N PRO A 114 -13.20 77.48 -47.74
CA PRO A 114 -12.38 77.02 -46.63
C PRO A 114 -11.24 78.00 -46.33
N SER A 115 -11.11 78.46 -45.09
CA SER A 115 -10.13 79.49 -44.70
C SER A 115 -8.76 78.96 -44.28
N GLY A 116 -8.59 77.63 -44.19
CA GLY A 116 -7.36 76.97 -43.71
C GLY A 116 -7.07 77.14 -42.21
N LYS A 117 -7.87 77.95 -41.49
CA LYS A 117 -7.76 78.14 -40.04
C LYS A 117 -8.34 76.93 -39.27
N PRO A 118 -7.91 76.71 -38.01
CA PRO A 118 -8.55 75.73 -37.13
C PRO A 118 -10.06 75.98 -37.03
N PHE A 119 -10.82 74.91 -36.83
CA PHE A 119 -12.27 75.01 -36.65
C PHE A 119 -12.59 75.95 -35.48
N ALA A 120 -13.58 76.81 -35.66
CA ALA A 120 -14.14 77.65 -34.61
C ALA A 120 -15.65 77.76 -34.84
N LEU A 121 -16.41 77.81 -33.74
CA LEU A 121 -17.85 78.04 -33.83
C LEU A 121 -18.14 79.43 -34.42
N PRO A 122 -19.06 79.53 -35.39
CA PRO A 122 -19.33 80.81 -36.05
C PRO A 122 -20.06 81.77 -35.09
N PRO A 123 -19.81 83.09 -35.16
CA PRO A 123 -20.47 84.09 -34.33
C PRO A 123 -21.90 84.40 -34.83
N ILE A 124 -22.74 83.38 -34.91
CA ILE A 124 -24.11 83.45 -35.42
C ILE A 124 -25.09 83.22 -34.27
N ASP A 125 -26.04 84.15 -34.07
CA ASP A 125 -27.20 83.94 -33.18
C ASP A 125 -28.20 83.00 -33.85
N LEU A 126 -28.24 81.75 -33.40
CA LEU A 126 -29.13 80.72 -33.94
C LEU A 126 -30.33 80.54 -33.02
N SER A 127 -31.54 80.61 -33.56
CA SER A 127 -32.78 80.22 -32.86
C SER A 127 -33.58 79.23 -33.69
N VAL A 128 -33.72 78.01 -33.21
CA VAL A 128 -34.42 76.94 -33.91
C VAL A 128 -35.37 76.18 -32.98
N ALA A 129 -36.64 76.07 -33.39
CA ALA A 129 -37.68 75.43 -32.59
C ALA A 129 -37.71 73.91 -32.79
N ASP A 130 -37.56 73.43 -34.03
CA ASP A 130 -37.56 72.00 -34.38
C ASP A 130 -36.74 71.76 -35.66
N ALA A 131 -35.42 71.63 -35.53
CA ALA A 131 -34.57 71.19 -36.63
C ALA A 131 -34.38 69.68 -36.58
N ARG A 132 -34.77 68.97 -37.64
CA ARG A 132 -34.58 67.53 -37.77
C ARG A 132 -33.59 67.26 -38.89
N MET A 133 -32.61 66.39 -38.66
CA MET A 133 -31.63 66.01 -39.68
C MET A 133 -31.56 64.50 -39.83
N ARG A 134 -31.61 64.02 -41.08
CA ARG A 134 -31.18 62.66 -41.42
C ARG A 134 -29.70 62.73 -41.79
N LEU A 135 -28.86 62.14 -40.95
CA LEU A 135 -27.42 62.11 -41.14
C LEU A 135 -26.97 60.70 -41.55
N SER A 136 -26.54 60.54 -42.79
CA SER A 136 -25.92 59.29 -43.26
C SER A 136 -24.46 59.24 -42.85
N THR A 137 -24.04 58.21 -42.13
CA THR A 137 -22.64 58.04 -41.68
C THR A 137 -22.13 56.66 -42.09
N ALA A 138 -20.81 56.46 -42.09
CA ALA A 138 -20.22 55.13 -42.26
C ALA A 138 -20.67 54.10 -41.20
N MET A 139 -21.18 54.58 -40.06
CA MET A 139 -21.65 53.75 -38.93
C MET A 139 -23.15 53.40 -39.03
N GLY A 140 -23.88 54.00 -39.98
CA GLY A 140 -25.34 53.89 -40.10
C GLY A 140 -26.03 55.25 -40.25
N VAL A 141 -27.36 55.23 -40.40
CA VAL A 141 -28.18 56.44 -40.53
C VAL A 141 -28.64 56.92 -39.16
N ILE A 142 -28.39 58.19 -38.83
CA ILE A 142 -28.74 58.82 -37.56
C ILE A 142 -29.83 59.87 -37.79
N GLY A 143 -30.95 59.76 -37.09
CA GLY A 143 -31.96 60.81 -36.99
C GLY A 143 -31.61 61.76 -35.85
N LEU A 144 -31.50 63.05 -36.14
CA LEU A 144 -31.19 64.10 -35.18
C LEU A 144 -32.37 65.05 -35.05
N ARG A 145 -32.64 65.54 -33.84
CA ARG A 145 -33.57 66.65 -33.57
C ARG A 145 -32.89 67.65 -32.65
N LEU A 146 -32.73 68.88 -33.12
CA LEU A 146 -32.13 70.00 -32.39
C LEU A 146 -33.20 71.07 -32.13
N SER A 147 -33.24 71.56 -30.89
CA SER A 147 -33.97 72.78 -30.54
C SER A 147 -33.08 73.63 -29.64
N GLY A 148 -33.04 74.95 -29.82
CA GLY A 148 -32.14 75.79 -29.05
C GLY A 148 -32.11 77.24 -29.51
N ARG A 149 -31.53 78.11 -28.68
CA ARG A 149 -31.38 79.53 -28.98
C ARG A 149 -30.08 80.11 -28.41
N GLY A 150 -29.55 81.13 -29.07
CA GLY A 150 -28.41 81.94 -28.64
C GLY A 150 -27.27 81.92 -29.65
N ARG A 151 -26.19 82.65 -29.35
CA ARG A 151 -25.00 82.71 -30.19
C ARG A 151 -24.19 81.41 -30.13
N LEU A 152 -23.90 80.85 -31.29
CA LEU A 152 -23.21 79.56 -31.46
C LEU A 152 -21.79 79.55 -30.91
N ASP A 153 -21.14 80.70 -30.80
CA ASP A 153 -19.82 80.84 -30.21
C ASP A 153 -19.86 81.23 -28.73
N ASP A 154 -20.90 81.91 -28.25
CA ASP A 154 -21.00 82.29 -26.84
C ASP A 154 -22.44 82.53 -26.37
N GLY A 155 -23.01 81.58 -25.62
CA GLY A 155 -24.32 81.69 -24.99
C GLY A 155 -25.43 80.79 -25.58
N PHE A 156 -25.15 79.98 -26.60
CA PHE A 156 -26.12 79.02 -27.14
C PHE A 156 -26.55 78.01 -26.08
N ARG A 157 -27.87 77.75 -25.96
CA ARG A 157 -28.44 76.67 -25.15
C ARG A 157 -29.48 75.92 -25.96
N GLY A 158 -29.38 74.59 -25.98
CA GLY A 158 -30.31 73.74 -26.71
C GLY A 158 -30.34 72.30 -26.23
N THR A 159 -31.23 71.52 -26.84
CA THR A 159 -31.38 70.08 -26.67
C THR A 159 -31.20 69.38 -28.01
N LEU A 160 -30.45 68.28 -28.01
CA LEU A 160 -30.18 67.42 -29.14
C LEU A 160 -30.67 66.00 -28.80
N ALA A 161 -31.64 65.50 -29.55
CA ALA A 161 -32.00 64.10 -29.56
C ALA A 161 -31.37 63.41 -30.77
N ALA A 162 -30.70 62.28 -30.56
CA ALA A 162 -30.18 61.43 -31.63
C ALA A 162 -30.76 60.02 -31.49
N VAL A 163 -31.23 59.43 -32.59
CA VAL A 163 -31.82 58.09 -32.63
C VAL A 163 -31.38 57.34 -33.88
N THR A 164 -31.19 56.03 -33.77
CA THR A 164 -30.91 55.15 -34.92
C THR A 164 -31.35 53.73 -34.59
N GLU A 165 -31.57 52.89 -35.62
CA GLU A 165 -32.06 51.52 -35.43
C GLU A 165 -30.89 50.55 -35.14
N ASN A 166 -29.81 50.66 -35.92
CA ASN A 166 -28.58 49.89 -35.78
C ASN A 166 -27.37 50.78 -36.10
N MET A 167 -26.29 50.60 -35.35
CA MET A 167 -25.05 51.36 -35.54
C MET A 167 -23.83 50.46 -35.31
N SER A 168 -22.80 50.58 -36.15
CA SER A 168 -21.52 49.89 -35.98
C SER A 168 -20.39 50.88 -35.66
N VAL A 169 -19.73 50.70 -34.52
CA VAL A 169 -18.65 51.59 -34.04
C VAL A 169 -17.52 50.73 -33.49
N GLY A 170 -16.29 50.88 -34.01
CA GLY A 170 -15.09 50.26 -33.42
C GLY A 170 -15.16 48.73 -33.24
N GLY A 171 -15.83 48.01 -34.15
CA GLY A 171 -16.04 46.56 -34.05
C GLY A 171 -17.21 46.14 -33.14
N CYS A 172 -17.95 47.10 -32.58
CA CYS A 172 -19.15 46.86 -31.80
C CYS A 172 -20.42 47.14 -32.62
N ALA A 173 -21.43 46.28 -32.47
CA ALA A 173 -22.78 46.49 -32.99
C ALA A 173 -23.72 46.98 -31.88
N LEU A 174 -24.35 48.13 -32.10
CA LEU A 174 -25.27 48.78 -31.18
C LEU A 174 -26.69 48.71 -31.76
N ARG A 175 -27.66 48.22 -30.98
CA ARG A 175 -29.08 48.21 -31.34
C ARG A 175 -29.85 49.31 -30.64
N ARG A 176 -30.62 50.08 -31.40
CA ARG A 176 -31.41 51.22 -30.94
C ARG A 176 -30.65 52.18 -30.00
N PRO A 177 -29.46 52.69 -30.38
CA PRO A 177 -28.85 53.76 -29.62
C PRO A 177 -29.69 55.04 -29.71
N THR A 178 -29.86 55.68 -28.55
CA THR A 178 -30.57 56.94 -28.36
C THR A 178 -29.73 57.86 -27.50
N ALA A 179 -29.66 59.14 -27.82
CA ALA A 179 -29.01 60.15 -27.00
C ALA A 179 -29.97 61.33 -26.82
N LEU A 180 -30.13 61.78 -25.57
CA LEU A 180 -30.91 62.98 -25.23
C LEU A 180 -29.97 63.92 -24.49
N LEU A 181 -29.44 64.90 -25.20
CA LEU A 181 -28.31 65.71 -24.76
C LEU A 181 -28.72 67.18 -24.65
N ASN A 182 -28.34 67.84 -23.57
CA ASN A 182 -28.34 69.29 -23.47
C ASN A 182 -27.00 69.81 -23.98
N ILE A 183 -27.03 70.88 -24.77
CA ILE A 183 -25.87 71.56 -25.32
C ILE A 183 -25.87 72.98 -24.79
N ALA A 184 -24.76 73.40 -24.18
CA ALA A 184 -24.54 74.79 -23.79
C ALA A 184 -23.17 75.24 -24.31
N VAL A 185 -23.07 76.38 -24.99
CA VAL A 185 -21.79 76.94 -25.44
C VAL A 185 -21.46 78.18 -24.62
N ARG A 186 -20.22 78.28 -24.14
CA ARG A 186 -19.64 79.47 -23.51
C ARG A 186 -18.21 79.62 -23.98
N ASP A 187 -17.75 80.83 -24.29
CA ASP A 187 -16.36 81.08 -24.71
C ASP A 187 -15.86 80.12 -25.82
N ALA A 188 -16.71 79.90 -26.82
CA ALA A 188 -16.55 78.94 -27.93
C ALA A 188 -16.42 77.46 -27.54
N ALA A 189 -16.58 77.10 -26.27
CA ALA A 189 -16.46 75.74 -25.75
C ALA A 189 -17.84 75.10 -25.47
N PRO A 190 -18.25 74.07 -26.25
CA PRO A 190 -19.49 73.35 -25.98
C PRO A 190 -19.39 72.44 -24.74
N LYS A 191 -20.43 72.49 -23.92
CA LYS A 191 -20.71 71.53 -22.84
C LYS A 191 -21.92 70.67 -23.23
N ILE A 192 -21.75 69.36 -23.15
CA ILE A 192 -22.76 68.35 -23.51
C ILE A 192 -23.10 67.55 -22.26
N THR A 193 -24.38 67.55 -21.86
CA THR A 193 -24.85 66.76 -20.70
C THR A 193 -26.10 65.95 -21.03
N GLY A 194 -26.12 64.67 -20.67
CA GLY A 194 -27.34 63.87 -20.79
C GLY A 194 -27.11 62.37 -20.96
N PRO A 195 -28.19 61.56 -20.96
CA PRO A 195 -28.10 60.12 -21.14
C PRO A 195 -27.91 59.72 -22.61
N VAL A 196 -26.99 58.77 -22.81
CA VAL A 196 -26.86 57.92 -24.01
C VAL A 196 -27.30 56.51 -23.62
N ARG A 197 -28.30 55.96 -24.29
CA ARG A 197 -28.88 54.65 -24.00
C ARG A 197 -28.84 53.77 -25.23
N VAL A 198 -28.49 52.51 -25.05
CA VAL A 198 -28.52 51.49 -26.12
C VAL A 198 -29.38 50.34 -25.64
N ARG A 199 -30.18 49.72 -26.52
CA ARG A 199 -30.99 48.55 -26.13
C ARG A 199 -30.14 47.31 -25.90
N ALA A 200 -29.16 47.09 -26.78
CA ALA A 200 -28.18 46.02 -26.69
C ALA A 200 -26.90 46.44 -27.41
N LEU A 201 -25.76 46.08 -26.84
CA LEU A 201 -24.43 46.30 -27.39
C LEU A 201 -23.74 44.94 -27.52
N SER A 202 -23.07 44.67 -28.64
CA SER A 202 -22.30 43.44 -28.86
C SER A 202 -20.93 43.78 -29.44
N CYS A 203 -19.85 43.43 -28.74
CA CYS A 203 -18.46 43.65 -29.15
C CYS A 203 -17.70 42.32 -29.06
N SER A 204 -17.16 41.79 -30.18
CA SER A 204 -16.24 40.64 -30.19
C SER A 204 -16.55 39.51 -29.19
N GLY A 205 -17.79 39.00 -29.21
CA GLY A 205 -18.23 37.89 -28.35
C GLY A 205 -18.73 38.30 -26.95
N VAL A 206 -18.78 39.59 -26.64
CA VAL A 206 -19.36 40.17 -25.42
C VAL A 206 -20.65 40.89 -25.77
N ALA A 207 -21.75 40.49 -25.15
CA ALA A 207 -23.05 41.14 -25.23
C ALA A 207 -23.37 41.87 -23.92
N VAL A 208 -23.85 43.10 -24.02
CA VAL A 208 -24.24 43.97 -22.90
C VAL A 208 -25.69 44.39 -23.10
N ALA A 209 -26.54 44.07 -22.13
CA ALA A 209 -27.95 44.43 -22.14
C ALA A 209 -28.14 45.86 -21.63
N ALA A 210 -28.94 46.65 -22.34
CA ALA A 210 -29.40 47.97 -21.92
C ALA A 210 -28.32 48.92 -21.32
N PRO A 211 -27.14 49.12 -21.94
CA PRO A 211 -26.16 50.06 -21.39
C PRO A 211 -26.66 51.50 -21.51
N GLU A 212 -26.52 52.25 -20.41
CA GLU A 212 -26.79 53.68 -20.26
C GLU A 212 -25.52 54.37 -19.75
N ALA A 213 -25.14 55.47 -20.41
CA ALA A 213 -24.08 56.36 -19.97
C ALA A 213 -24.66 57.78 -19.83
N ARG A 214 -24.64 58.36 -18.63
CA ARG A 214 -24.94 59.78 -18.44
C ARG A 214 -23.64 60.54 -18.54
N VAL A 215 -23.45 61.25 -19.65
CA VAL A 215 -22.24 61.98 -19.96
C VAL A 215 -22.36 63.43 -19.49
N ASP A 216 -21.27 63.97 -18.95
CA ASP A 216 -21.03 65.40 -18.76
C ASP A 216 -19.65 65.69 -19.36
N VAL A 217 -19.63 66.38 -20.52
CA VAL A 217 -18.42 66.59 -21.33
C VAL A 217 -18.30 68.05 -21.72
N ALA A 218 -17.13 68.64 -21.48
CA ALA A 218 -16.71 69.90 -22.06
C ALA A 218 -15.78 69.63 -23.24
N LEU A 219 -16.00 70.34 -24.35
CA LEU A 219 -15.18 70.31 -25.55
C LEU A 219 -14.36 71.61 -25.65
N GLY A 220 -13.13 71.52 -26.13
CA GLY A 220 -12.30 72.69 -26.45
C GLY A 220 -12.89 73.52 -27.59
N ALA A 221 -12.44 74.77 -27.74
CA ALA A 221 -12.99 75.71 -28.72
C ALA A 221 -12.91 75.22 -30.18
N ALA A 222 -11.88 74.42 -30.53
CA ALA A 222 -11.74 73.81 -31.85
C ALA A 222 -12.21 72.33 -31.90
N LEU A 223 -12.90 71.86 -30.86
CA LEU A 223 -13.45 70.49 -30.71
C LEU A 223 -12.42 69.35 -30.74
N GLU A 224 -11.16 69.69 -30.55
CA GLU A 224 -9.99 68.81 -30.60
C GLU A 224 -9.58 68.24 -29.24
N ARG A 225 -10.13 68.82 -28.17
CA ARG A 225 -9.93 68.43 -26.77
C ARG A 225 -11.26 68.16 -26.10
N TRP A 226 -11.27 67.20 -25.19
CA TRP A 226 -12.42 66.89 -24.34
C TRP A 226 -11.99 66.60 -22.92
N GLU A 227 -12.87 66.95 -21.99
CA GLU A 227 -12.74 66.61 -20.58
C GLU A 227 -14.13 66.38 -19.99
N GLY A 228 -14.30 65.36 -19.16
CA GLY A 228 -15.61 65.06 -18.60
C GLY A 228 -15.67 63.79 -17.77
N SER A 229 -16.90 63.38 -17.49
CA SER A 229 -17.18 62.10 -16.85
C SER A 229 -18.43 61.44 -17.40
N ALA A 230 -18.52 60.13 -17.25
CA ALA A 230 -19.67 59.32 -17.60
C ALA A 230 -20.07 58.45 -16.40
N ALA A 231 -21.32 58.58 -15.96
CA ALA A 231 -21.93 57.62 -15.05
C ALA A 231 -22.51 56.46 -15.87
N LEU A 232 -21.96 55.27 -15.70
CA LEU A 232 -22.29 54.07 -16.44
C LEU A 232 -23.27 53.20 -15.65
N ARG A 233 -24.24 52.62 -16.36
CA ARG A 233 -25.11 51.57 -15.84
C ARG A 233 -25.47 50.61 -16.96
N THR A 234 -25.35 49.31 -16.72
CA THR A 234 -25.73 48.27 -17.68
C THR A 234 -26.59 47.21 -17.00
N GLY A 235 -27.41 46.52 -17.80
CA GLY A 235 -27.96 45.22 -17.42
C GLY A 235 -26.91 44.12 -17.54
N ALA A 236 -27.38 42.90 -17.80
CA ALA A 236 -26.53 41.72 -17.88
C ALA A 236 -25.43 41.88 -18.93
N ILE A 237 -24.21 41.48 -18.57
CA ILE A 237 -23.07 41.36 -19.46
C ILE A 237 -22.80 39.86 -19.61
N THR A 238 -22.76 39.37 -20.84
CA THR A 238 -22.50 37.96 -21.15
C THR A 238 -21.47 37.89 -22.26
N GLY A 239 -20.32 37.29 -22.03
CA GLY A 239 -19.31 37.14 -23.07
C GLY A 239 -18.12 36.29 -22.66
N GLY A 240 -17.66 35.42 -23.57
CA GLY A 240 -16.61 34.45 -23.26
C GLY A 240 -16.97 33.58 -22.05
N ALA A 241 -16.05 33.49 -21.08
CA ALA A 241 -16.23 32.75 -19.84
C ALA A 241 -16.81 33.57 -18.67
N VAL A 242 -17.26 34.82 -18.90
CA VAL A 242 -17.68 35.76 -17.86
C VAL A 242 -19.13 36.22 -18.05
N GLN A 243 -19.89 36.20 -16.97
CA GLN A 243 -21.24 36.76 -16.88
C GLN A 243 -21.33 37.68 -15.66
N LEU A 244 -22.00 38.83 -15.82
CA LEU A 244 -22.34 39.76 -14.76
C LEU A 244 -23.82 40.10 -14.87
N ARG A 245 -24.53 40.28 -13.75
CA ARG A 245 -25.93 40.70 -13.75
C ARG A 245 -26.09 42.18 -14.11
N SER A 246 -25.16 43.00 -13.65
CA SER A 246 -25.13 44.44 -13.92
C SER A 246 -23.73 44.99 -13.69
N LEU A 247 -23.42 46.10 -14.36
CA LEU A 247 -22.24 46.91 -14.11
C LEU A 247 -22.68 48.35 -13.93
N ALA A 248 -22.17 49.01 -12.89
CA ALA A 248 -22.43 50.42 -12.64
C ALA A 248 -21.14 51.11 -12.16
N GLY A 249 -20.97 52.38 -12.46
CA GLY A 249 -19.77 53.09 -12.04
C GLY A 249 -19.64 54.48 -12.63
N GLN A 250 -18.50 55.11 -12.36
CA GLN A 250 -18.14 56.40 -12.91
C GLN A 250 -16.80 56.29 -13.62
N VAL A 251 -16.69 56.95 -14.76
CA VAL A 251 -15.47 57.03 -15.56
C VAL A 251 -15.20 58.50 -15.84
N SER A 252 -14.03 59.02 -15.45
CA SER A 252 -13.54 60.32 -15.89
C SER A 252 -12.69 60.15 -17.15
N PHE A 253 -12.63 61.19 -17.98
CA PHE A 253 -11.77 61.23 -19.14
C PHE A 253 -11.31 62.64 -19.47
N THR A 254 -10.08 62.75 -19.94
CA THR A 254 -9.52 63.95 -20.57
C THR A 254 -8.64 63.53 -21.73
N GLY A 255 -8.62 64.30 -22.82
CA GLY A 255 -7.76 63.98 -23.95
C GLY A 255 -8.10 64.63 -25.28
N THR A 256 -7.58 63.99 -26.32
CA THR A 256 -7.68 64.33 -27.76
C THR A 256 -7.94 63.06 -28.58
N PRO A 257 -8.23 63.16 -29.89
CA PRO A 257 -8.40 61.99 -30.75
C PRO A 257 -7.22 61.01 -30.77
N ALA A 258 -6.00 61.50 -30.50
CA ALA A 258 -4.81 60.66 -30.45
C ALA A 258 -4.64 59.92 -29.11
N ARG A 259 -5.14 60.50 -28.01
CA ARG A 259 -4.91 60.01 -26.64
C ARG A 259 -6.02 60.48 -25.70
N THR A 260 -6.70 59.54 -25.05
CA THR A 260 -7.65 59.79 -23.97
C THR A 260 -7.28 58.98 -22.73
N GLU A 261 -7.34 59.58 -21.56
CA GLU A 261 -7.06 58.91 -20.28
C GLU A 261 -7.94 59.44 -19.16
N GLY A 262 -8.00 58.71 -18.05
CA GLY A 262 -8.71 59.14 -16.85
C GLY A 262 -8.79 58.05 -15.80
N ASP A 263 -9.74 58.19 -14.89
CA ASP A 263 -10.01 57.27 -13.81
C ASP A 263 -11.31 56.51 -14.05
N ALA A 264 -11.40 55.31 -13.50
CA ALA A 264 -12.60 54.49 -13.52
C ALA A 264 -12.82 53.84 -12.16
N GLN A 265 -14.04 53.96 -11.65
CA GLN A 265 -14.54 53.22 -10.51
C GLN A 265 -15.80 52.47 -10.96
N VAL A 266 -15.67 51.16 -11.17
CA VAL A 266 -16.76 50.33 -11.69
C VAL A 266 -17.01 49.13 -10.79
N ARG A 267 -18.29 48.85 -10.55
CA ARG A 267 -18.77 47.74 -9.74
C ARG A 267 -19.66 46.83 -10.59
N GLY A 268 -19.28 45.57 -10.69
CA GLY A 268 -20.06 44.48 -11.26
C GLY A 268 -20.75 43.68 -10.17
N GLU A 269 -21.99 43.25 -10.42
CA GLU A 269 -22.79 42.43 -9.48
C GLU A 269 -23.01 41.02 -10.02
N ALA A 270 -23.01 40.06 -9.09
CA ALA A 270 -23.24 38.64 -9.33
C ALA A 270 -22.38 38.10 -10.48
N LEU A 271 -21.06 38.12 -10.26
CA LEU A 271 -20.10 37.51 -11.17
C LEU A 271 -20.41 36.02 -11.30
N ASN A 272 -20.39 35.52 -12.53
CA ASN A 272 -20.33 34.10 -12.80
C ASN A 272 -19.27 33.88 -13.89
N ALA A 273 -18.11 33.41 -13.46
CA ALA A 273 -16.95 33.21 -14.31
C ALA A 273 -16.19 31.95 -13.86
N ALA A 274 -16.42 30.82 -14.52
CA ALA A 274 -15.88 29.54 -14.08
C ALA A 274 -14.34 29.61 -13.84
N PRO A 275 -13.84 29.19 -12.67
CA PRO A 275 -14.52 28.44 -11.61
C PRO A 275 -15.18 29.30 -10.49
N ILE A 276 -15.14 30.63 -10.59
CA ILE A 276 -15.63 31.60 -9.59
C ILE A 276 -17.07 32.00 -9.87
N ARG A 277 -17.86 32.22 -8.83
CA ARG A 277 -19.22 32.75 -8.92
C ARG A 277 -19.57 33.59 -7.70
N GLY A 278 -20.67 34.32 -7.79
CA GLY A 278 -21.23 35.10 -6.70
C GLY A 278 -20.67 36.51 -6.63
N GLY A 279 -21.01 37.19 -5.54
CA GLY A 279 -20.35 38.39 -5.11
C GLY A 279 -20.44 39.63 -6.00
N ALA A 280 -19.76 40.67 -5.53
CA ALA A 280 -19.55 41.91 -6.26
C ALA A 280 -18.07 42.07 -6.58
N VAL A 281 -17.77 42.60 -7.76
CA VAL A 281 -16.40 42.92 -8.20
C VAL A 281 -16.28 44.41 -8.38
N LEU A 282 -15.28 45.03 -7.76
CA LEU A 282 -14.95 46.43 -7.88
C LEU A 282 -13.61 46.57 -8.61
N PHE A 283 -13.53 47.51 -9.54
CA PHE A 283 -12.28 48.02 -10.09
C PHE A 283 -12.22 49.52 -9.81
N ALA A 284 -11.09 49.97 -9.26
CA ALA A 284 -10.79 51.38 -9.05
C ALA A 284 -9.37 51.67 -9.55
N GLY A 285 -9.23 52.50 -10.56
CA GLY A 285 -7.91 52.77 -11.14
C GLY A 285 -7.93 53.74 -12.31
N THR A 286 -6.79 53.82 -12.99
CA THR A 286 -6.57 54.66 -14.16
C THR A 286 -6.72 53.85 -15.44
N TRP A 287 -7.10 54.52 -16.52
CA TRP A 287 -7.13 53.94 -17.86
C TRP A 287 -6.62 54.93 -18.90
N ARG A 288 -6.12 54.40 -20.01
CA ARG A 288 -5.58 55.18 -21.12
C ARG A 288 -5.80 54.44 -22.44
N VAL A 289 -6.23 55.18 -23.45
CA VAL A 289 -6.28 54.74 -24.85
C VAL A 289 -5.44 55.71 -25.68
N ALA A 290 -4.39 55.21 -26.33
CA ALA A 290 -3.50 56.01 -27.18
C ALA A 290 -2.99 55.17 -28.36
N ALA A 291 -3.06 55.72 -29.59
CA ALA A 291 -2.59 55.05 -30.81
C ALA A 291 -3.07 53.58 -30.96
N GLY A 292 -4.34 53.33 -30.63
CA GLY A 292 -4.95 51.98 -30.68
C GLY A 292 -4.55 51.03 -29.55
N ARG A 293 -3.76 51.48 -28.56
CA ARG A 293 -3.40 50.70 -27.35
C ARG A 293 -4.26 51.13 -26.18
N ALA A 294 -4.75 50.16 -25.42
CA ALA A 294 -5.51 50.39 -24.19
C ALA A 294 -4.72 49.86 -22.99
N LEU A 295 -4.69 50.61 -21.90
CA LEU A 295 -4.09 50.24 -20.62
C LEU A 295 -5.09 50.60 -19.51
N ALA A 296 -5.29 49.71 -18.54
CA ALA A 296 -6.04 49.96 -17.32
C ALA A 296 -5.22 49.41 -16.14
N ALA A 297 -5.00 50.22 -15.11
CA ALA A 297 -4.21 49.85 -13.94
C ALA A 297 -4.89 50.33 -12.66
N GLY A 298 -5.08 49.44 -11.69
CA GLY A 298 -5.82 49.77 -10.49
C GLY A 298 -5.95 48.65 -9.47
N ARG A 299 -6.73 48.94 -8.44
CA ARG A 299 -7.12 47.99 -7.41
C ARG A 299 -8.37 47.23 -7.88
N VAL A 300 -8.34 45.91 -7.69
CA VAL A 300 -9.47 45.02 -7.90
C VAL A 300 -9.88 44.44 -6.55
N GLU A 301 -11.17 44.51 -6.24
CA GLU A 301 -11.76 43.83 -5.09
C GLU A 301 -12.88 42.90 -5.55
N GLY A 302 -12.96 41.71 -4.97
CA GLY A 302 -14.08 40.81 -5.09
C GLY A 302 -14.61 40.53 -3.69
N ARG A 303 -15.92 40.69 -3.47
CA ARG A 303 -16.57 40.42 -2.18
C ARG A 303 -17.58 39.30 -2.33
N ASP A 304 -17.69 38.43 -1.35
CA ASP A 304 -18.65 37.31 -1.34
C ASP A 304 -18.53 36.39 -2.57
N LEU A 305 -17.28 36.17 -3.01
CA LEU A 305 -16.98 35.23 -4.08
C LEU A 305 -17.02 33.79 -3.55
N ALA A 306 -17.32 32.84 -4.43
CA ALA A 306 -17.35 31.42 -4.12
C ALA A 306 -16.83 30.61 -5.31
N LEU A 307 -16.28 29.42 -5.07
CA LEU A 307 -16.08 28.45 -6.14
C LEU A 307 -17.41 27.77 -6.52
N ALA A 308 -17.58 27.47 -7.80
CA ALA A 308 -18.71 26.72 -8.30
C ALA A 308 -18.78 25.31 -7.65
N PRO A 309 -19.97 24.75 -7.35
CA PRO A 309 -20.11 23.46 -6.68
C PRO A 309 -19.31 22.30 -7.33
N PRO A 310 -19.25 22.16 -8.67
CA PRO A 310 -18.43 21.11 -9.29
C PRO A 310 -16.93 21.25 -9.00
N SER A 311 -16.43 22.49 -8.85
CA SER A 311 -15.03 22.74 -8.50
C SER A 311 -14.75 22.44 -7.02
N ARG A 312 -15.71 22.72 -6.12
CA ARG A 312 -15.61 22.33 -4.70
C ARG A 312 -15.65 20.81 -4.51
N ALA A 313 -16.53 20.12 -5.23
CA ALA A 313 -16.58 18.65 -5.21
C ALA A 313 -15.30 18.00 -5.74
N ARG A 314 -14.61 18.64 -6.70
CA ARG A 314 -13.28 18.20 -7.17
C ARG A 314 -12.20 18.36 -6.09
N LEU A 315 -12.24 19.42 -5.28
CA LEU A 315 -11.32 19.60 -4.15
C LEU A 315 -11.46 18.46 -3.14
N VAL A 316 -12.70 18.12 -2.74
CA VAL A 316 -12.94 17.04 -1.76
C VAL A 316 -12.44 15.68 -2.26
N ARG A 317 -12.76 15.33 -3.52
CA ARG A 317 -12.31 14.08 -4.16
C ARG A 317 -10.79 13.98 -4.35
N ALA A 318 -10.05 15.08 -4.28
CA ALA A 318 -8.60 15.03 -4.37
C ALA A 318 -7.95 14.21 -3.23
N ALA A 319 -8.64 14.04 -2.10
CA ALA A 319 -8.15 13.21 -0.99
C ALA A 319 -8.21 11.70 -1.28
N ASP A 320 -9.03 11.26 -2.24
CA ASP A 320 -9.21 9.83 -2.56
C ASP A 320 -7.90 9.21 -3.09
N GLY A 321 -7.04 10.01 -3.72
CA GLY A 321 -5.75 9.56 -4.27
C GLY A 321 -4.70 9.17 -3.23
N VAL A 322 -4.92 9.47 -1.94
CA VAL A 322 -4.02 9.08 -0.84
C VAL A 322 -4.71 8.15 0.16
N ALA A 323 -5.86 7.58 -0.20
CA ALA A 323 -6.55 6.60 0.63
C ALA A 323 -5.65 5.40 0.96
N GLY A 324 -5.75 4.88 2.19
CA GLY A 324 -4.91 3.78 2.68
C GLY A 324 -3.47 4.16 3.06
N THR A 325 -3.05 5.41 2.86
CA THR A 325 -1.74 5.93 3.26
C THR A 325 -1.79 6.68 4.60
N PRO A 326 -0.64 6.91 5.27
CA PRO A 326 -0.57 7.74 6.48
C PRO A 326 -1.01 9.19 6.29
N LEU A 327 -1.05 9.68 5.05
CA LEU A 327 -1.46 11.05 4.72
C LEU A 327 -2.97 11.19 4.52
N ALA A 328 -3.74 10.10 4.48
CA ALA A 328 -5.18 10.14 4.22
C ALA A 328 -5.94 11.09 5.18
N PRO A 329 -5.72 11.07 6.52
CA PRO A 329 -6.43 11.99 7.42
C PRO A 329 -6.06 13.46 7.18
N LEU A 330 -4.80 13.74 6.82
CA LEU A 330 -4.30 15.08 6.53
C LEU A 330 -4.92 15.63 5.25
N ALA A 331 -4.93 14.84 4.18
CA ALA A 331 -5.54 15.23 2.92
C ALA A 331 -7.05 15.45 3.07
N ALA A 332 -7.76 14.56 3.76
CA ALA A 332 -9.19 14.72 4.03
C ALA A 332 -9.51 15.96 4.88
N ALA A 333 -8.63 16.32 5.83
CA ALA A 333 -8.76 17.56 6.59
C ALA A 333 -8.49 18.80 5.70
N ALA A 334 -7.42 18.77 4.91
CA ALA A 334 -7.00 19.90 4.08
C ALA A 334 -8.01 20.18 2.94
N THR A 335 -8.52 19.14 2.27
CA THR A 335 -9.49 19.29 1.18
C THR A 335 -10.85 19.76 1.67
N ARG A 336 -11.29 19.30 2.85
CA ARG A 336 -12.50 19.84 3.51
C ARG A 336 -12.31 21.29 3.90
N ALA A 337 -11.20 21.65 4.56
CA ALA A 337 -10.88 23.04 4.90
C ALA A 337 -10.82 23.94 3.65
N ALA A 338 -10.22 23.47 2.56
CA ALA A 338 -10.18 24.18 1.28
C ALA A 338 -11.58 24.35 0.67
N ALA A 339 -12.41 23.30 0.70
CA ALA A 339 -13.79 23.37 0.24
C ALA A 339 -14.64 24.35 1.06
N THR A 340 -14.45 24.38 2.39
CA THR A 340 -15.08 25.36 3.29
C THR A 340 -14.59 26.78 3.03
N ALA A 341 -13.28 26.98 2.83
CA ALA A 341 -12.73 28.28 2.46
C ALA A 341 -13.26 28.79 1.10
N ALA A 342 -13.53 27.86 0.19
CA ALA A 342 -14.05 28.17 -1.14
C ALA A 342 -15.57 28.44 -1.19
N GLU A 343 -16.30 28.31 -0.08
CA GLU A 343 -17.75 28.62 -0.07
C GLU A 343 -18.03 30.11 -0.10
N ARG A 344 -17.18 30.90 0.57
CA ARG A 344 -17.26 32.36 0.61
C ARG A 344 -15.89 32.94 0.94
N PHE A 345 -15.36 33.76 0.03
CA PHE A 345 -14.12 34.47 0.21
C PHE A 345 -14.16 35.85 -0.44
N ASP A 346 -13.37 36.74 0.12
CA ASP A 346 -13.07 38.05 -0.44
C ASP A 346 -11.69 38.03 -1.07
N LEU A 347 -11.52 38.77 -2.15
CA LEU A 347 -10.28 38.91 -2.92
C LEU A 347 -9.95 40.39 -3.03
N ALA A 348 -8.71 40.79 -2.81
CA ALA A 348 -8.26 42.15 -3.08
C ALA A 348 -6.85 42.15 -3.64
N GLY A 349 -6.58 42.94 -4.68
CA GLY A 349 -5.26 42.99 -5.29
C GLY A 349 -5.05 44.20 -6.18
N GLU A 350 -3.82 44.33 -6.68
CA GLU A 350 -3.46 45.35 -7.66
C GLU A 350 -3.08 44.70 -8.99
N MET A 351 -3.69 45.23 -10.04
CA MET A 351 -3.66 44.66 -11.38
C MET A 351 -3.46 45.76 -12.42
N ALA A 352 -2.66 45.48 -13.44
CA ALA A 352 -2.73 46.25 -14.68
C ALA A 352 -2.93 45.33 -15.89
N ILE A 353 -3.86 45.72 -16.76
CA ILE A 353 -4.21 45.06 -18.01
C ILE A 353 -3.89 46.04 -19.13
N GLY A 354 -3.17 45.62 -20.16
CA GLY A 354 -2.96 46.46 -21.33
C GLY A 354 -2.69 45.67 -22.60
N THR A 355 -2.44 46.40 -23.69
CA THR A 355 -1.96 45.81 -24.94
C THR A 355 -0.55 46.29 -25.28
N ALA A 356 0.40 45.35 -25.31
CA ALA A 356 1.79 45.57 -25.72
C ALA A 356 2.03 44.93 -27.09
N ALA A 357 2.49 45.70 -28.08
CA ALA A 357 2.67 45.25 -29.47
C ALA A 357 1.44 44.51 -30.07
N GLY A 358 0.23 44.91 -29.69
CA GLY A 358 -1.03 44.29 -30.15
C GLY A 358 -1.44 43.00 -29.42
N ARG A 359 -0.75 42.61 -28.33
CA ARG A 359 -1.07 41.43 -27.51
C ARG A 359 -1.49 41.82 -26.09
N PRO A 360 -2.39 41.07 -25.43
CA PRO A 360 -2.78 41.35 -24.06
C PRO A 360 -1.62 41.08 -23.08
N LEU A 361 -1.42 42.01 -22.16
CA LEU A 361 -0.46 41.96 -21.05
C LEU A 361 -1.25 42.13 -19.75
N LEU A 362 -1.02 41.25 -18.78
CA LEU A 362 -1.60 41.28 -17.44
C LEU A 362 -0.46 41.28 -16.43
N THR A 363 -0.49 42.22 -15.50
CA THR A 363 0.43 42.29 -14.36
C THR A 363 -0.35 42.25 -13.06
N MET A 364 0.16 41.52 -12.07
CA MET A 364 -0.43 41.41 -10.73
C MET A 364 0.68 41.57 -9.70
N ARG A 365 0.67 42.69 -8.98
CA ARG A 365 1.73 43.05 -8.03
C ARG A 365 1.52 42.41 -6.66
N GLN A 366 0.27 42.45 -6.19
CA GLN A 366 -0.14 41.90 -4.92
C GLN A 366 -1.57 41.36 -5.00
N MET A 367 -1.85 40.33 -4.21
CA MET A 367 -3.17 39.72 -4.11
C MET A 367 -3.36 39.16 -2.70
N THR A 368 -4.53 39.37 -2.12
CA THR A 368 -4.94 38.83 -0.83
C THR A 368 -6.30 38.19 -0.99
N LEU A 369 -6.49 37.06 -0.34
CA LEU A 369 -7.73 36.32 -0.28
C LEU A 369 -8.00 36.01 1.19
N HIS A 370 -9.21 36.32 1.65
CA HIS A 370 -9.68 36.02 2.99
C HIS A 370 -11.01 35.27 2.90
N ALA A 371 -11.04 34.04 3.39
CA ALA A 371 -12.24 33.22 3.43
C ALA A 371 -13.01 33.43 4.73
N ALA A 372 -14.34 33.26 4.68
CA ALA A 372 -15.20 33.31 5.86
C ALA A 372 -14.84 32.24 6.92
N SER A 373 -14.16 31.16 6.50
CA SER A 373 -13.63 30.13 7.41
C SER A 373 -12.41 30.57 8.23
N GLY A 374 -11.88 31.77 7.99
CA GLY A 374 -10.62 32.26 8.56
C GLY A 374 -9.38 31.82 7.80
N ALA A 375 -9.52 31.09 6.69
CA ALA A 375 -8.41 30.81 5.77
C ALA A 375 -7.97 32.09 5.05
N SER A 376 -6.67 32.22 4.80
CA SER A 376 -6.11 33.36 4.10
C SER A 376 -4.99 32.94 3.15
N VAL A 377 -4.86 33.69 2.06
CA VAL A 377 -3.78 33.56 1.09
C VAL A 377 -3.33 34.96 0.71
N SER A 378 -2.03 35.25 0.72
CA SER A 378 -1.49 36.53 0.27
C SER A 378 -0.29 36.31 -0.63
N PHE A 379 -0.24 37.01 -1.76
CA PHE A 379 0.89 37.06 -2.68
C PHE A 379 1.42 38.49 -2.77
N GLY A 380 2.73 38.69 -2.66
CA GLY A 380 3.38 40.00 -2.71
C GLY A 380 4.91 39.90 -2.56
N ASP A 381 5.56 40.94 -2.04
CA ASP A 381 6.99 40.97 -1.71
C ASP A 381 7.96 40.64 -2.86
N GLY A 382 7.66 41.10 -4.09
CA GLY A 382 8.50 40.90 -5.26
C GLY A 382 8.04 41.73 -6.46
N ALA A 383 8.58 41.42 -7.64
CA ALA A 383 8.20 42.10 -8.89
C ALA A 383 6.78 41.75 -9.38
N GLY A 384 6.13 40.74 -8.78
CA GLY A 384 4.78 40.31 -9.08
C GLY A 384 4.71 39.23 -10.18
N LEU A 385 3.51 39.03 -10.70
CA LEU A 385 3.23 38.14 -11.82
C LEU A 385 3.01 38.96 -13.09
N VAL A 386 3.67 38.60 -14.18
CA VAL A 386 3.47 39.19 -15.51
C VAL A 386 3.11 38.08 -16.51
N LEU A 387 2.00 38.25 -17.20
CA LEU A 387 1.42 37.30 -18.16
C LEU A 387 1.15 38.02 -19.48
N GLY A 388 1.70 37.50 -20.59
CA GLY A 388 1.36 37.93 -21.94
C GLY A 388 2.44 38.78 -22.62
N GLU A 389 3.29 38.13 -23.43
CA GLU A 389 4.27 38.71 -24.37
C GLU A 389 4.98 37.55 -25.12
N LYS A 390 5.99 37.81 -25.97
CA LYS A 390 7.03 36.80 -26.33
C LYS A 390 7.84 36.35 -25.09
N ALA A 391 7.77 37.12 -24.00
CA ALA A 391 8.38 36.94 -22.69
C ALA A 391 7.94 35.67 -21.93
N GLY A 392 6.73 35.15 -22.18
CA GLY A 392 6.16 34.10 -21.33
C GLY A 392 5.79 34.61 -19.92
N LEU A 393 5.66 33.68 -18.97
CA LEU A 393 5.38 34.00 -17.57
C LEU A 393 6.63 34.65 -16.93
N ARG A 394 6.44 35.79 -16.23
CA ARG A 394 7.38 36.26 -15.20
C ARG A 394 6.72 36.08 -13.82
N ALA A 395 7.36 35.38 -12.89
CA ALA A 395 6.85 35.18 -11.54
C ALA A 395 7.93 35.44 -10.48
N GLU A 396 7.71 36.46 -9.65
CA GLU A 396 8.61 36.83 -8.57
C GLU A 396 7.82 37.37 -7.37
N GLY A 397 7.98 36.75 -6.19
CA GLY A 397 7.30 37.15 -4.97
C GLY A 397 7.14 36.03 -3.96
N ALA A 398 6.44 36.29 -2.86
CA ALA A 398 6.14 35.34 -1.81
C ALA A 398 4.63 35.12 -1.65
N LEU A 399 4.20 33.86 -1.70
CA LEU A 399 2.85 33.40 -1.36
C LEU A 399 2.85 32.93 0.10
N ARG A 400 2.01 33.51 0.95
CA ARG A 400 1.73 33.01 2.31
C ARG A 400 0.32 32.46 2.34
N PHE A 401 0.11 31.35 3.03
CA PHE A 401 -1.21 30.71 3.15
C PHE A 401 -1.37 30.06 4.53
N GLY A 402 -2.61 29.97 5.02
CA GLY A 402 -2.92 29.33 6.30
C GLY A 402 -4.30 29.71 6.84
N GLY A 403 -4.62 29.27 8.06
CA GLY A 403 -5.90 29.55 8.72
C GLY A 403 -7.05 28.65 8.26
N GLY A 404 -8.18 28.67 8.97
CA GLY A 404 -9.39 27.90 8.62
C GLY A 404 -9.20 26.38 8.54
N GLY A 405 -8.20 25.83 9.22
CA GLY A 405 -7.84 24.40 9.18
C GLY A 405 -6.93 24.00 8.01
N LEU A 406 -6.50 24.94 7.16
CA LEU A 406 -5.51 24.67 6.11
C LEU A 406 -4.08 24.56 6.67
N PRO A 407 -3.18 23.83 5.99
CA PRO A 407 -1.75 23.91 6.27
C PRO A 407 -1.26 25.35 6.21
N THR A 408 -0.37 25.74 7.13
CA THR A 408 0.21 27.09 7.17
C THR A 408 1.62 27.07 6.59
N GLY A 409 1.90 27.95 5.63
CA GLY A 409 3.18 27.95 4.94
C GLY A 409 3.46 29.19 4.09
N ARG A 410 4.65 29.18 3.49
CA ARG A 410 5.16 30.24 2.62
C ARG A 410 5.88 29.61 1.42
N VAL A 411 5.57 30.10 0.22
CA VAL A 411 6.25 29.78 -1.04
C VAL A 411 6.95 31.03 -1.54
N GLU A 412 8.26 30.96 -1.74
CA GLU A 412 9.03 32.02 -2.39
C GLU A 412 9.27 31.64 -3.85
N LEU A 413 9.01 32.57 -4.76
CA LEU A 413 9.07 32.41 -6.20
C LEU A 413 10.09 33.38 -6.75
N VAL A 414 11.05 32.87 -7.51
CA VAL A 414 12.07 33.67 -8.20
C VAL A 414 12.23 33.16 -9.62
N GLN A 415 12.22 34.09 -10.56
CA GLN A 415 12.51 33.81 -11.96
C GLN A 415 13.56 34.78 -12.48
N SER A 416 14.81 34.31 -12.56
CA SER A 416 15.98 35.14 -12.84
C SER A 416 15.95 35.80 -14.23
N ARG A 417 15.27 35.17 -15.19
CA ARG A 417 15.04 35.74 -16.52
C ARG A 417 13.66 35.37 -17.04
N VAL A 418 13.10 36.30 -17.79
CA VAL A 418 11.84 36.13 -18.52
C VAL A 418 11.89 34.87 -19.41
N GLY A 419 10.87 34.02 -19.32
CA GLY A 419 10.82 32.75 -20.05
C GLY A 419 11.82 31.68 -19.57
N GLY A 420 12.55 31.91 -18.48
CA GLY A 420 13.38 30.91 -17.81
C GLY A 420 12.59 30.07 -16.78
N PRO A 421 13.23 29.07 -16.14
CA PRO A 421 12.60 28.30 -15.07
C PRO A 421 12.27 29.19 -13.87
N VAL A 422 11.10 28.96 -13.28
CA VAL A 422 10.69 29.52 -11.98
C VAL A 422 11.25 28.59 -10.90
N SER A 423 11.98 29.14 -9.94
CA SER A 423 12.55 28.35 -8.83
C SER A 423 12.22 29.00 -7.50
N GLY A 424 12.34 28.25 -6.41
CA GLY A 424 11.90 28.76 -5.13
C GLY A 424 12.03 27.80 -3.98
N THR A 425 11.54 28.25 -2.82
CA THR A 425 11.46 27.46 -1.60
C THR A 425 10.03 27.39 -1.10
N VAL A 426 9.64 26.25 -0.53
CA VAL A 426 8.37 26.05 0.19
C VAL A 426 8.71 25.73 1.63
N SER A 427 8.18 26.52 2.57
CA SER A 427 8.22 26.22 3.99
C SER A 427 6.80 25.96 4.48
N LEU A 428 6.64 24.91 5.30
CA LEU A 428 5.35 24.48 5.83
C LEU A 428 5.52 24.24 7.33
N ALA A 429 4.66 24.83 8.14
CA ALA A 429 4.55 24.47 9.55
C ALA A 429 4.06 23.02 9.67
N ARG A 430 4.40 22.34 10.78
CA ARG A 430 3.89 21.00 11.05
C ARG A 430 2.35 20.98 10.94
N TYR A 431 1.84 20.15 10.04
CA TYR A 431 0.41 20.02 9.79
C TYR A 431 -0.10 18.72 10.40
N ALA A 432 -1.16 18.79 11.21
CA ALA A 432 -1.69 17.63 11.93
C ALA A 432 -3.22 17.56 11.83
N ALA A 433 -3.74 16.34 11.71
CA ALA A 433 -5.17 16.06 11.76
C ALA A 433 -5.39 14.68 12.42
N GLY A 434 -6.09 14.68 13.56
CA GLY A 434 -6.22 13.47 14.38
C GLY A 434 -4.87 12.95 14.84
N THR A 435 -4.58 11.68 14.58
CA THR A 435 -3.30 11.02 14.89
C THR A 435 -2.25 11.16 13.78
N ALA A 436 -2.57 11.80 12.66
CA ALA A 436 -1.64 11.99 11.56
C ALA A 436 -0.94 13.35 11.63
N SER A 437 0.33 13.41 11.24
CA SER A 437 1.05 14.67 11.05
C SER A 437 2.10 14.58 9.94
N LEU A 438 2.25 15.69 9.20
CA LEU A 438 3.26 15.90 8.17
C LEU A 438 4.12 17.11 8.55
N GLU A 439 5.42 16.90 8.50
CA GLU A 439 6.43 17.95 8.59
C GLU A 439 7.38 17.80 7.40
N ILE A 440 7.77 18.90 6.78
CA ILE A 440 8.77 18.91 5.71
C ILE A 440 9.88 19.90 6.05
N THR A 441 11.12 19.55 5.72
CA THR A 441 12.17 20.57 5.64
C THR A 441 11.82 21.58 4.54
N PRO A 442 12.35 22.83 4.58
CA PRO A 442 12.17 23.78 3.48
C PRO A 442 12.46 23.12 2.12
N ALA A 443 11.41 22.94 1.32
CA ALA A 443 11.49 22.22 0.07
C ALA A 443 11.97 23.16 -1.02
N ARG A 444 12.89 22.73 -1.87
CA ARG A 444 13.31 23.50 -3.04
C ARG A 444 12.56 23.02 -4.26
N PHE A 445 12.01 23.92 -5.05
CA PHE A 445 11.35 23.56 -6.30
C PHE A 445 11.90 24.34 -7.48
N ALA A 446 11.77 23.74 -8.66
CA ALA A 446 12.01 24.39 -9.94
C ALA A 446 10.93 23.93 -10.93
N PHE A 447 10.40 24.85 -11.72
CA PHE A 447 9.41 24.63 -12.77
C PHE A 447 9.91 25.29 -14.05
N ALA A 448 10.18 24.49 -15.08
CA ALA A 448 10.54 24.96 -16.41
C ALA A 448 9.29 25.32 -17.22
N PRO A 449 9.35 26.32 -18.10
CA PRO A 449 8.23 26.65 -19.00
C PRO A 449 7.79 25.49 -19.90
N ALA A 450 8.69 24.54 -20.18
CA ALA A 450 8.44 23.33 -20.94
C ALA A 450 7.67 22.23 -20.16
N GLY A 451 7.21 22.53 -18.93
CA GLY A 451 6.38 21.63 -18.12
C GLY A 451 7.14 20.74 -17.15
N ASP A 452 8.49 20.74 -17.18
CA ASP A 452 9.29 20.01 -16.21
C ASP A 452 9.23 20.66 -14.83
N TRP A 453 8.98 19.87 -13.80
CA TRP A 453 8.91 20.27 -12.41
C TRP A 453 9.82 19.37 -11.57
N ARG A 454 10.50 19.96 -10.59
CA ARG A 454 11.29 19.24 -9.60
C ARG A 454 11.02 19.82 -8.21
N LEU A 455 10.93 18.95 -7.20
CA LEU A 455 10.80 19.30 -5.79
C LEU A 455 11.73 18.40 -4.97
N THR A 456 12.60 19.00 -4.15
CA THR A 456 13.46 18.27 -3.21
C THR A 456 13.16 18.67 -1.78
N THR A 457 12.92 17.69 -0.90
CA THR A 457 12.70 17.91 0.54
C THR A 457 12.96 16.65 1.35
N VAL A 458 12.83 16.71 2.67
CA VAL A 458 12.72 15.57 3.57
C VAL A 458 11.37 15.67 4.28
N ALA A 459 10.54 14.65 4.15
CA ALA A 459 9.26 14.54 4.82
C ALA A 459 9.39 13.68 6.08
N THR A 460 8.75 14.10 7.17
CA THR A 460 8.53 13.33 8.39
C THR A 460 7.03 13.10 8.55
N ILE A 461 6.60 11.85 8.48
CA ILE A 461 5.20 11.44 8.39
C ILE A 461 4.85 10.59 9.61
N THR A 462 3.75 10.93 10.28
CA THR A 462 3.12 10.08 11.30
C THR A 462 1.67 9.87 10.89
N GLY A 463 1.13 8.66 11.05
CA GLY A 463 -0.26 8.38 10.70
C GLY A 463 -0.58 6.89 10.62
N PRO A 464 -1.85 6.55 10.36
CA PRO A 464 -2.30 5.17 10.23
C PRO A 464 -1.75 4.50 8.95
N LEU A 465 -1.56 3.18 9.01
CA LEU A 465 -1.18 2.32 7.87
C LEU A 465 -2.22 1.20 7.75
N GLY A 466 -3.01 1.20 6.67
CA GLY A 466 -4.09 0.23 6.48
C GLY A 466 -5.14 0.26 7.61
N GLY A 467 -5.83 -0.86 7.84
CA GLY A 467 -6.94 -0.96 8.80
C GLY A 467 -6.54 -1.09 10.28
N SER A 468 -5.31 -1.51 10.58
CA SER A 468 -4.87 -1.82 11.96
C SER A 468 -3.41 -1.47 12.26
N GLY A 469 -2.75 -0.71 11.39
CA GLY A 469 -1.36 -0.30 11.54
C GLY A 469 -1.17 1.21 11.74
N SER A 470 0.04 1.60 12.12
CA SER A 470 0.47 3.00 12.18
C SER A 470 1.98 3.12 12.07
N VAL A 471 2.44 4.27 11.58
CA VAL A 471 3.86 4.64 11.58
C VAL A 471 4.06 5.95 12.33
N GLU A 472 5.11 6.00 13.14
CA GLU A 472 5.54 7.17 13.89
C GLU A 472 6.87 7.69 13.31
N ALA A 473 6.88 8.98 12.95
CA ALA A 473 8.04 9.70 12.45
C ALA A 473 8.79 8.98 11.31
N LEU A 474 8.08 8.53 10.28
CA LEU A 474 8.66 8.06 9.02
C LEU A 474 9.35 9.23 8.33
N ARG A 475 10.68 9.26 8.37
CA ARG A 475 11.53 10.25 7.74
C ARG A 475 12.05 9.73 6.41
N ILE A 476 11.73 10.41 5.31
CA ILE A 476 12.11 10.03 3.95
C ILE A 476 12.48 11.27 3.13
N PRO A 477 13.67 11.33 2.50
CA PRO A 477 13.99 12.30 1.46
C PRO A 477 13.07 12.09 0.25
N LEU A 478 12.65 13.18 -0.37
CA LEU A 478 11.80 13.18 -1.56
C LEU A 478 12.47 14.02 -2.65
N ASP A 479 12.79 13.39 -3.78
CA ASP A 479 13.11 14.02 -5.07
C ASP A 479 11.97 13.73 -6.06
N VAL A 480 10.98 14.62 -6.08
CA VAL A 480 9.83 14.51 -6.97
C VAL A 480 10.15 15.22 -8.27
N ARG A 481 9.97 14.53 -9.39
CA ARG A 481 10.10 15.07 -10.74
C ARG A 481 8.80 14.85 -11.48
N ALA A 482 8.27 15.88 -12.14
CA ALA A 482 7.12 15.72 -13.02
C ALA A 482 7.37 16.39 -14.36
N ASN A 483 6.78 15.85 -15.41
CA ASN A 483 6.78 16.44 -16.74
C ASN A 483 5.50 16.01 -17.47
N HIS A 484 5.43 16.27 -18.78
CA HIS A 484 4.29 15.85 -19.59
C HIS A 484 4.05 14.33 -19.62
N ALA A 485 5.07 13.51 -19.36
CA ALA A 485 4.96 12.05 -19.35
C ALA A 485 4.44 11.49 -18.01
N GLY A 486 4.56 12.24 -16.91
CA GLY A 486 4.08 11.80 -15.60
C GLY A 486 4.88 12.34 -14.41
N ILE A 487 4.65 11.74 -13.25
CA ILE A 487 5.34 12.02 -11.99
C ILE A 487 6.27 10.84 -11.66
N MET A 488 7.47 11.13 -11.18
CA MET A 488 8.48 10.19 -10.70
C MET A 488 9.01 10.67 -9.36
N VAL A 489 9.03 9.81 -8.36
CA VAL A 489 9.50 10.10 -7.01
C VAL A 489 10.70 9.22 -6.72
N ASP A 490 11.82 9.84 -6.32
CA ASP A 490 13.06 9.17 -5.89
C ASP A 490 13.56 8.13 -6.91
N PRO A 491 14.17 8.57 -8.04
CA PRO A 491 14.73 7.68 -9.05
C PRO A 491 16.02 6.97 -8.65
N SER A 492 16.53 7.22 -7.44
CA SER A 492 17.73 6.61 -6.86
C SER A 492 17.43 6.10 -5.45
N CYS A 493 18.29 5.22 -4.92
CA CYS A 493 18.12 4.74 -3.56
C CYS A 493 18.18 5.88 -2.53
N VAL A 494 17.24 5.89 -1.58
CA VAL A 494 17.15 6.91 -0.53
C VAL A 494 17.11 6.27 0.87
N PRO A 495 17.75 6.89 1.88
CA PRO A 495 17.63 6.43 3.26
C PRO A 495 16.26 6.79 3.82
N ALA A 496 15.55 5.83 4.38
CA ALA A 496 14.32 6.04 5.14
C ALA A 496 14.50 5.56 6.58
N SER A 497 13.88 6.23 7.54
CA SER A 497 13.84 5.76 8.93
C SER A 497 12.48 5.99 9.55
N PHE A 498 12.17 5.26 10.61
CA PHE A 498 10.97 5.47 11.41
C PHE A 498 11.31 5.33 12.89
N ARG A 499 10.52 5.95 13.77
CA ARG A 499 10.67 5.81 15.23
C ARG A 499 9.91 4.61 15.78
N ALA A 500 8.73 4.35 15.24
CA ALA A 500 7.98 3.15 15.54
C ALA A 500 7.12 2.76 14.33
N LEU A 501 6.96 1.47 14.11
CA LEU A 501 6.02 0.92 13.14
C LEU A 501 5.23 -0.19 13.83
N SER A 502 3.91 -0.10 13.78
CA SER A 502 3.03 -1.11 14.38
C SER A 502 2.02 -1.62 13.36
N ILE A 503 1.85 -2.94 13.30
CA ILE A 503 0.89 -3.63 12.41
C ILE A 503 0.38 -4.86 13.16
N SER A 504 -0.92 -4.93 13.47
CA SER A 504 -1.58 -6.17 13.93
C SER A 504 -0.84 -6.95 15.03
N GLY A 505 -0.39 -6.28 16.09
CA GLY A 505 0.33 -6.88 17.23
C GLY A 505 1.86 -6.92 17.09
N LEU A 506 2.40 -6.69 15.88
CA LEU A 506 3.82 -6.39 15.66
C LEU A 506 4.09 -4.93 16.01
N ARG A 507 5.14 -4.67 16.79
CA ARG A 507 5.66 -3.33 17.08
C ARG A 507 7.18 -3.32 16.87
N LEU A 508 7.64 -2.62 15.85
CA LEU A 508 9.06 -2.42 15.56
C LEU A 508 9.59 -1.18 16.26
N ARG A 509 10.82 -1.30 16.78
CA ARG A 509 11.64 -0.22 17.33
C ARG A 509 12.22 0.64 16.19
N PRO A 510 12.86 1.79 16.49
CA PRO A 510 13.45 2.62 15.45
C PRO A 510 14.39 1.83 14.54
N ALA A 511 14.25 2.03 13.23
CA ALA A 511 15.10 1.41 12.23
C ALA A 511 15.40 2.38 11.08
N GLN A 512 16.54 2.16 10.43
CA GLN A 512 16.94 2.85 9.21
C GLN A 512 17.10 1.82 8.09
N LEU A 513 16.56 2.14 6.93
CA LEU A 513 16.49 1.27 5.76
C LEU A 513 16.92 2.09 4.52
N THR A 514 17.48 1.41 3.54
CA THR A 514 17.72 2.01 2.22
C THR A 514 16.61 1.54 1.29
N LEU A 515 15.82 2.47 0.77
CA LEU A 515 14.75 2.19 -0.18
C LEU A 515 15.28 2.43 -1.59
N CYS A 516 15.37 1.38 -2.39
CA CYS A 516 15.80 1.43 -3.78
C CYS A 516 14.61 1.33 -4.73
N PRO A 517 14.58 2.11 -5.83
CA PRO A 517 13.47 2.11 -6.77
C PRO A 517 13.44 0.86 -7.65
N LEU A 518 12.24 0.32 -7.87
CA LEU A 518 11.96 -0.63 -8.93
C LEU A 518 11.28 0.11 -10.09
N GLY A 519 11.64 -0.19 -11.35
CA GLY A 519 10.99 0.44 -12.51
C GLY A 519 11.31 1.93 -12.72
N GLY A 520 12.46 2.40 -12.22
CA GLY A 520 12.98 3.76 -12.48
C GLY A 520 12.59 4.83 -11.45
N GLY A 521 11.76 4.52 -10.46
CA GLY A 521 11.44 5.41 -9.33
C GLY A 521 10.71 4.67 -8.21
N LEU A 522 10.81 5.15 -6.95
CA LEU A 522 10.07 4.57 -5.84
C LEU A 522 8.56 4.65 -6.08
N VAL A 523 8.10 5.74 -6.68
CA VAL A 523 6.72 5.90 -7.16
C VAL A 523 6.76 6.52 -8.55
N ARG A 524 5.99 5.97 -9.48
CA ARG A 524 5.81 6.52 -10.83
C ARG A 524 4.32 6.59 -11.14
N VAL A 525 3.88 7.74 -11.65
CA VAL A 525 2.50 7.93 -12.11
C VAL A 525 2.54 8.41 -13.54
N ALA A 526 2.11 7.58 -14.49
CA ALA A 526 2.08 7.91 -15.92
C ALA A 526 0.75 7.46 -16.54
N GLY A 527 0.10 8.32 -17.32
CA GLY A 527 -1.20 8.01 -17.94
C GLY A 527 -2.31 7.63 -16.94
N GLY A 528 -2.26 8.17 -15.71
CA GLY A 528 -3.19 7.83 -14.63
C GLY A 528 -2.96 6.47 -13.96
N ARG A 529 -1.88 5.75 -14.33
CA ARG A 529 -1.51 4.45 -13.74
C ARG A 529 -0.38 4.65 -12.73
N LEU A 530 -0.49 4.00 -11.58
CA LEU A 530 0.55 3.89 -10.57
C LEU A 530 1.48 2.73 -10.94
N ASP A 531 2.78 2.99 -10.93
CA ASP A 531 3.85 2.04 -11.22
C ASP A 531 5.09 2.35 -10.37
N GLY A 532 6.17 1.62 -10.59
CA GLY A 532 7.38 1.65 -9.80
C GLY A 532 7.30 0.64 -8.65
N GLY A 533 8.22 0.77 -7.70
CA GLY A 533 8.23 -0.08 -6.53
C GLY A 533 9.41 0.18 -5.63
N VAL A 534 9.47 -0.58 -4.54
CA VAL A 534 10.47 -0.43 -3.49
C VAL A 534 11.20 -1.75 -3.35
N GLN A 535 12.53 -1.69 -3.34
CA GLN A 535 13.42 -2.77 -2.96
C GLN A 535 14.21 -2.35 -1.73
N ILE A 536 14.37 -3.26 -0.78
CA ILE A 536 15.22 -3.12 0.40
C ILE A 536 16.21 -4.28 0.38
N GLU A 537 17.48 -3.97 0.18
CA GLU A 537 18.57 -4.96 0.22
C GLU A 537 19.08 -5.05 1.65
N GLY A 538 18.81 -6.17 2.31
CA GLY A 538 19.20 -6.41 3.69
C GLY A 538 18.48 -5.51 4.69
N ALA A 539 17.67 -6.10 5.57
CA ALA A 539 17.17 -5.38 6.74
C ALA A 539 17.30 -6.23 8.00
N ARG A 540 17.61 -5.56 9.12
CA ARG A 540 17.50 -6.12 10.47
C ARG A 540 16.62 -5.20 11.29
N LEU A 541 15.48 -5.72 11.70
CA LEU A 541 14.45 -5.02 12.45
C LEU A 541 14.33 -5.68 13.81
N ALA A 542 14.16 -4.87 14.85
CA ALA A 542 13.93 -5.38 16.19
C ALA A 542 12.63 -4.80 16.75
N GLY A 543 11.95 -5.55 17.60
CA GLY A 543 10.62 -5.18 18.05
C GLY A 543 10.04 -6.19 19.03
N ALA A 544 8.71 -6.26 19.05
CA ALA A 544 7.96 -7.27 19.75
C ALA A 544 6.75 -7.72 18.93
N LEU A 545 6.32 -8.97 19.10
CA LEU A 545 5.10 -9.53 18.54
C LEU A 545 4.27 -10.12 19.68
N GLY A 546 3.06 -9.60 19.89
CA GLY A 546 2.19 -10.06 20.98
C GLY A 546 2.81 -9.90 22.38
N GLY A 547 3.76 -8.97 22.53
CA GLY A 547 4.53 -8.72 23.77
C GLY A 547 5.87 -9.47 23.86
N SER A 548 6.10 -10.48 23.02
CA SER A 548 7.36 -11.23 23.01
C SER A 548 8.45 -10.51 22.19
N PRO A 549 9.71 -10.40 22.68
CA PRO A 549 10.80 -9.81 21.93
C PRO A 549 11.00 -10.51 20.58
N LEU A 550 11.20 -9.72 19.53
CA LEU A 550 11.35 -10.18 18.16
C LEU A 550 12.55 -9.51 17.49
N THR A 551 13.35 -10.29 16.79
CA THR A 551 14.24 -9.80 15.74
C THR A 551 13.85 -10.41 14.40
N LEU A 552 13.70 -9.57 13.39
CA LEU A 552 13.47 -9.96 12.00
C LEU A 552 14.69 -9.57 11.18
N ALA A 553 15.23 -10.50 10.41
CA ALA A 553 16.19 -10.24 9.36
C ALA A 553 15.60 -10.66 8.02
N LEU A 554 15.95 -9.94 6.96
CA LEU A 554 15.59 -10.28 5.59
C LEU A 554 16.77 -9.94 4.67
N ALA A 555 17.00 -10.79 3.68
CA ALA A 555 18.06 -10.56 2.68
C ALA A 555 17.59 -9.57 1.61
N ASP A 556 16.32 -9.65 1.21
CA ASP A 556 15.71 -8.78 0.20
C ASP A 556 14.22 -8.64 0.48
N ALA A 557 13.68 -7.43 0.28
CA ALA A 557 12.24 -7.18 0.27
C ALA A 557 11.88 -6.33 -0.94
N ARG A 558 10.89 -6.75 -1.72
CA ARG A 558 10.39 -6.05 -2.90
C ARG A 558 8.90 -5.81 -2.77
N TRP A 559 8.46 -4.62 -3.14
CA TRP A 559 7.06 -4.23 -3.29
C TRP A 559 6.87 -3.62 -4.67
N ARG A 560 5.87 -4.06 -5.43
CA ARG A 560 5.52 -3.49 -6.73
C ARG A 560 4.14 -2.84 -6.69
N HIS A 561 4.06 -1.57 -7.11
CA HIS A 561 2.81 -0.81 -6.97
C HIS A 561 1.74 -1.24 -7.96
N ALA A 562 2.11 -1.56 -9.20
CA ALA A 562 1.17 -1.88 -10.26
C ALA A 562 0.44 -3.22 -10.00
N GLU A 563 1.17 -4.21 -9.49
CA GLU A 563 0.66 -5.54 -9.15
C GLU A 563 0.09 -5.62 -7.73
N ALA A 564 0.38 -4.63 -6.88
CA ALA A 564 0.07 -4.63 -5.45
C ALA A 564 0.56 -5.92 -4.74
N ASP A 565 1.79 -6.32 -5.08
CA ASP A 565 2.44 -7.53 -4.59
C ASP A 565 3.75 -7.24 -3.87
N PHE A 566 4.19 -8.22 -3.08
CA PHE A 566 5.49 -8.23 -2.46
C PHE A 566 6.17 -9.60 -2.50
N ALA A 567 7.49 -9.57 -2.46
CA ALA A 567 8.34 -10.74 -2.29
C ALA A 567 9.44 -10.43 -1.28
N LEU A 568 9.60 -11.30 -0.28
CA LEU A 568 10.68 -11.27 0.68
C LEU A 568 11.55 -12.52 0.46
N ALA A 569 12.86 -12.36 0.59
CA ALA A 569 13.82 -13.45 0.51
C ALA A 569 14.70 -13.50 1.77
N GLY A 570 15.05 -14.72 2.19
CA GLY A 570 15.92 -14.96 3.35
C GLY A 570 15.37 -14.37 4.64
N VAL A 571 14.09 -14.61 4.92
CA VAL A 571 13.41 -14.09 6.12
C VAL A 571 13.80 -14.93 7.33
N SER A 572 14.38 -14.31 8.34
CA SER A 572 14.71 -14.95 9.62
C SER A 572 14.02 -14.22 10.76
N ALA A 573 13.16 -14.92 11.49
CA ALA A 573 12.52 -14.44 12.70
C ALA A 573 13.07 -15.19 13.92
N ARG A 574 13.41 -14.43 14.96
CA ARG A 574 13.78 -14.95 16.28
C ARG A 574 12.85 -14.33 17.30
N LEU A 575 12.02 -15.17 17.94
CA LEU A 575 10.94 -14.76 18.82
C LEU A 575 11.12 -15.38 20.20
N GLY A 576 11.04 -14.57 21.25
CA GLY A 576 11.14 -15.03 22.64
C GLY A 576 12.32 -14.42 23.40
N ARG A 577 12.55 -14.90 24.61
CA ARG A 577 13.61 -14.42 25.51
C ARG A 577 14.88 -15.25 25.34
N PRO A 578 16.07 -14.73 25.71
CA PRO A 578 17.29 -15.54 25.78
C PRO A 578 17.04 -16.81 26.59
N GLY A 579 17.45 -17.97 26.06
CA GLY A 579 17.23 -19.28 26.68
C GLY A 579 15.96 -20.02 26.22
N SER A 580 15.02 -19.37 25.52
CA SER A 580 13.86 -20.03 24.87
C SER A 580 13.44 -19.22 23.64
N VAL A 581 14.21 -19.35 22.56
CA VAL A 581 14.03 -18.60 21.31
C VAL A 581 13.41 -19.51 20.25
N THR A 582 12.19 -19.17 19.83
CA THR A 582 11.58 -19.75 18.64
C THR A 582 12.25 -19.18 17.40
N ARG A 583 12.73 -20.08 16.54
CA ARG A 583 13.43 -19.79 15.29
C ARG A 583 12.50 -20.11 14.14
N LEU A 584 12.30 -19.15 13.23
CA LEU A 584 11.57 -19.37 11.98
C LEU A 584 12.40 -18.75 10.86
N ASP A 585 12.72 -19.54 9.84
CA ASP A 585 13.50 -19.12 8.69
C ASP A 585 12.71 -19.49 7.42
N PHE A 586 12.64 -18.60 6.44
CA PHE A 586 11.98 -18.85 5.16
C PHE A 586 12.87 -18.33 4.03
N GLY A 587 13.23 -19.21 3.09
CA GLY A 587 13.98 -18.80 1.91
C GLY A 587 13.18 -17.79 1.06
N ARG A 588 11.87 -17.98 0.95
CA ARG A 588 10.98 -17.11 0.17
C ARG A 588 9.60 -16.95 0.80
N LEU A 589 9.12 -15.71 0.84
CA LEU A 589 7.75 -15.35 1.24
C LEU A 589 7.18 -14.37 0.22
N GLN A 590 6.04 -14.68 -0.39
CA GLN A 590 5.39 -13.83 -1.39
C GLN A 590 3.95 -13.55 -0.97
N GLY A 591 3.42 -12.39 -1.34
CA GLY A 591 2.04 -12.01 -1.08
C GLY A 591 1.51 -10.95 -2.03
N ARG A 592 0.19 -10.90 -2.19
CA ARG A 592 -0.50 -9.85 -2.95
C ARG A 592 -1.76 -9.39 -2.22
N MET A 593 -2.12 -8.13 -2.43
CA MET A 593 -3.39 -7.59 -1.96
C MET A 593 -4.57 -8.21 -2.75
N VAL A 594 -5.63 -8.61 -2.04
CA VAL A 594 -6.84 -9.22 -2.60
C VAL A 594 -8.06 -8.48 -2.06
N GLY A 595 -8.89 -7.94 -2.96
CA GLY A 595 -10.14 -7.24 -2.57
C GLY A 595 -9.91 -5.99 -1.71
N GLY A 596 -8.73 -5.37 -1.77
CA GLY A 596 -8.42 -4.10 -1.09
C GLY A 596 -8.11 -4.20 0.41
N ALA A 597 -8.35 -5.34 1.06
CA ALA A 597 -8.17 -5.48 2.52
C ALA A 597 -7.52 -6.81 2.97
N ALA A 598 -7.54 -7.86 2.14
CA ALA A 598 -6.91 -9.14 2.46
C ALA A 598 -5.55 -9.27 1.77
N ILE A 599 -4.66 -10.06 2.35
CA ILE A 599 -3.37 -10.42 1.74
C ILE A 599 -3.33 -11.94 1.60
N ALA A 600 -2.88 -12.44 0.45
CA ALA A 600 -2.70 -13.88 0.25
C ALA A 600 -1.44 -14.15 -0.58
N GLY A 601 -0.80 -15.30 -0.33
CA GLY A 601 0.39 -15.69 -1.07
C GLY A 601 0.95 -17.04 -0.66
N THR A 602 2.26 -17.21 -0.85
CA THR A 602 2.95 -18.49 -0.66
C THR A 602 4.25 -18.31 0.14
N PHE A 603 4.71 -19.38 0.76
CA PHE A 603 6.01 -19.48 1.40
C PHE A 603 6.72 -20.76 0.96
N ALA A 604 8.05 -20.74 0.98
CA ALA A 604 8.88 -21.89 0.61
C ALA A 604 10.19 -21.89 1.42
N GLU A 605 10.84 -23.06 1.45
CA GLU A 605 12.12 -23.28 2.15
C GLU A 605 12.03 -22.86 3.62
N GLY A 606 10.90 -23.16 4.26
CA GLY A 606 10.68 -22.85 5.65
C GLY A 606 11.40 -23.84 6.57
N ALA A 607 12.04 -23.32 7.60
CA ALA A 607 12.67 -24.08 8.67
C ALA A 607 12.36 -23.43 10.01
N GLY A 608 12.42 -24.20 11.09
CA GLY A 608 12.21 -23.63 12.41
C GLY A 608 12.34 -24.59 13.58
N GLN A 609 12.29 -24.02 14.77
CA GLN A 609 12.32 -24.73 16.05
C GLN A 609 11.56 -23.89 17.07
N VAL A 610 10.71 -24.52 17.88
CA VAL A 610 9.91 -23.83 18.91
C VAL A 610 10.64 -23.89 20.25
N GLY A 611 11.09 -22.73 20.75
CA GLY A 611 11.81 -22.62 22.03
C GLY A 611 12.89 -23.70 22.20
N ASN A 612 12.80 -24.45 23.30
CA ASN A 612 13.70 -25.56 23.64
C ASN A 612 13.14 -26.94 23.28
N VAL A 613 12.07 -27.01 22.49
CA VAL A 613 11.53 -28.30 22.04
C VAL A 613 12.57 -28.94 21.12
N PRO A 614 13.03 -30.18 21.39
CA PRO A 614 14.10 -30.84 20.64
C PRO A 614 13.58 -31.43 19.31
N LEU A 615 12.82 -30.64 18.55
CA LEU A 615 12.24 -31.01 17.26
C LEU A 615 12.53 -29.89 16.25
N LEU A 616 13.14 -30.28 15.13
CA LEU A 616 13.50 -29.41 14.02
C LEU A 616 12.45 -29.52 12.92
N LEU A 617 11.98 -28.37 12.45
CA LEU A 617 11.10 -28.25 11.29
C LEU A 617 11.93 -27.80 10.08
N SER A 618 11.73 -28.43 8.93
CA SER A 618 12.42 -28.07 7.68
C SER A 618 11.55 -28.31 6.45
N GLY A 619 11.97 -27.78 5.29
CA GLY A 619 11.27 -27.98 4.02
C GLY A 619 9.83 -27.46 3.99
N ALA A 620 9.47 -26.53 4.88
CA ALA A 620 8.10 -26.06 5.00
C ALA A 620 7.72 -25.20 3.78
N GLN A 621 6.61 -25.54 3.14
CA GLN A 621 6.13 -24.86 1.94
C GLN A 621 4.60 -24.90 1.85
N GLY A 622 4.00 -23.85 1.31
CA GLY A 622 2.55 -23.79 1.13
C GLY A 622 1.99 -22.38 0.94
N GLY A 623 0.70 -22.24 1.23
CA GLY A 623 -0.06 -21.01 1.07
C GLY A 623 -0.31 -20.31 2.40
N TRP A 624 -0.47 -18.98 2.36
CA TRP A 624 -0.89 -18.20 3.52
C TRP A 624 -1.88 -17.11 3.13
N ARG A 625 -2.69 -16.70 4.10
CA ARG A 625 -3.69 -15.62 3.97
C ARG A 625 -3.77 -14.84 5.26
N PHE A 626 -3.88 -13.52 5.14
CA PHE A 626 -4.07 -12.58 6.24
C PHE A 626 -5.30 -11.71 5.98
N VAL A 627 -6.30 -11.80 6.86
CA VAL A 627 -7.54 -11.02 6.79
C VAL A 627 -8.09 -10.84 8.19
N ASP A 628 -8.68 -9.69 8.51
CA ASP A 628 -9.31 -9.40 9.80
C ASP A 628 -8.41 -9.71 11.03
N ASN A 629 -7.12 -9.41 10.92
CA ASN A 629 -6.09 -9.71 11.93
C ASN A 629 -5.87 -11.22 12.22
N ILE A 630 -6.31 -12.10 11.32
CA ILE A 630 -6.10 -13.55 11.40
C ILE A 630 -5.13 -13.96 10.28
N LEU A 631 -4.01 -14.57 10.66
CA LEU A 631 -3.07 -15.21 9.74
C LEU A 631 -3.35 -16.70 9.68
N THR A 632 -3.62 -17.24 8.50
CA THR A 632 -3.75 -18.68 8.24
C THR A 632 -2.66 -19.16 7.30
N LEU A 633 -2.04 -20.30 7.61
CA LEU A 633 -1.09 -20.99 6.73
C LEU A 633 -1.57 -22.43 6.49
N SER A 634 -1.30 -22.95 5.30
CA SER A 634 -1.49 -24.35 4.97
C SER A 634 -0.31 -24.87 4.16
N GLY A 635 0.09 -26.13 4.35
CA GLY A 635 1.22 -26.69 3.63
C GLY A 635 1.69 -28.04 4.13
N GLY A 636 2.94 -28.37 3.79
CA GLY A 636 3.66 -29.52 4.31
C GLY A 636 5.03 -29.10 4.84
N LEU A 637 5.64 -29.96 5.65
CA LEU A 637 6.97 -29.77 6.23
C LEU A 637 7.59 -31.12 6.61
N THR A 638 8.84 -31.11 7.03
CA THR A 638 9.53 -32.27 7.62
C THR A 638 9.81 -31.99 9.09
N VAL A 639 9.60 -33.00 9.95
CA VAL A 639 9.95 -32.97 11.38
C VAL A 639 11.09 -33.94 11.63
N ALA A 640 12.17 -33.46 12.25
CA ALA A 640 13.30 -34.27 12.66
C ALA A 640 13.61 -34.06 14.15
N ASP A 641 14.29 -35.02 14.75
CA ASP A 641 14.80 -34.90 16.11
C ASP A 641 16.05 -34.02 16.16
N ALA A 642 16.17 -33.17 17.19
CA ALA A 642 17.36 -32.35 17.41
C ALA A 642 18.49 -33.07 18.17
N ALA A 643 18.24 -34.26 18.72
CA ALA A 643 19.25 -35.03 19.44
C ALA A 643 20.40 -35.52 18.52
N ALA A 644 21.62 -35.59 19.05
CA ALA A 644 22.79 -36.09 18.32
C ALA A 644 22.61 -37.52 17.79
N SER A 645 21.91 -38.35 18.58
CA SER A 645 21.37 -39.65 18.17
C SER A 645 19.84 -39.52 18.06
N PRO A 646 19.29 -39.30 16.85
CA PRO A 646 17.86 -39.10 16.65
C PRO A 646 17.03 -40.30 17.15
N ARG A 647 16.00 -40.02 17.96
CA ARG A 647 15.06 -41.03 18.46
C ARG A 647 14.17 -41.60 17.36
N PHE A 648 13.98 -40.87 16.26
CA PHE A 648 13.19 -41.30 15.11
C PHE A 648 13.79 -40.73 13.80
N THR A 649 13.50 -41.38 12.69
CA THR A 649 13.86 -40.93 11.33
C THR A 649 12.98 -39.75 10.92
N PRO A 650 13.44 -38.80 10.08
CA PRO A 650 12.65 -37.62 9.73
C PRO A 650 11.26 -37.96 9.17
N LEU A 651 10.22 -37.33 9.71
CA LEU A 651 8.82 -37.56 9.33
C LEU A 651 8.29 -36.46 8.42
N SER A 652 7.47 -36.82 7.44
CA SER A 652 6.75 -35.90 6.56
C SER A 652 5.45 -35.44 7.24
N GLY A 653 5.36 -34.15 7.54
CA GLY A 653 4.13 -33.48 7.96
C GLY A 653 3.28 -33.07 6.76
N ARG A 654 2.08 -33.63 6.67
CA ARG A 654 1.08 -33.33 5.62
C ARG A 654 -0.18 -32.72 6.24
N ASP A 655 -0.96 -32.05 5.40
CA ASP A 655 -2.19 -31.34 5.77
C ASP A 655 -1.98 -30.39 6.96
N VAL A 656 -0.80 -29.77 7.02
CA VAL A 656 -0.45 -28.85 8.09
C VAL A 656 -1.27 -27.59 7.89
N SER A 657 -2.02 -27.20 8.90
CA SER A 657 -2.73 -25.92 8.95
C SER A 657 -2.36 -25.19 10.24
N LEU A 658 -2.14 -23.88 10.11
CA LEU A 658 -1.83 -23.00 11.23
C LEU A 658 -2.75 -21.79 11.17
N GLN A 659 -3.23 -21.35 12.33
CA GLN A 659 -3.96 -20.11 12.51
C GLN A 659 -3.32 -19.31 13.65
N LEU A 660 -2.97 -18.06 13.39
CA LEU A 660 -2.60 -17.08 14.39
C LEU A 660 -3.73 -16.05 14.51
N ALA A 661 -4.37 -16.01 15.68
CA ALA A 661 -5.42 -15.05 16.03
C ALA A 661 -5.29 -14.68 17.52
N GLY A 662 -5.41 -13.40 17.85
CA GLY A 662 -5.42 -12.95 19.25
C GLY A 662 -4.20 -13.38 20.07
N ASN A 663 -3.00 -13.35 19.49
CA ASN A 663 -1.74 -13.81 20.11
C ASN A 663 -1.68 -15.33 20.44
N VAL A 664 -2.55 -16.15 19.85
CA VAL A 664 -2.54 -17.61 19.98
C VAL A 664 -2.31 -18.25 18.61
N ILE A 665 -1.35 -19.15 18.54
CA ILE A 665 -1.10 -20.03 17.40
C ILE A 665 -1.79 -21.37 17.67
N ASN A 666 -2.71 -21.75 16.80
CA ASN A 666 -3.24 -23.10 16.74
C ASN A 666 -2.72 -23.76 15.47
N ALA A 667 -2.14 -24.95 15.57
CA ALA A 667 -1.72 -25.72 14.41
C ALA A 667 -2.17 -27.17 14.51
N LYS A 668 -2.39 -27.80 13.36
CA LYS A 668 -2.67 -29.24 13.26
C LYS A 668 -2.03 -29.81 12.01
N GLY A 669 -1.70 -31.10 12.02
CA GLY A 669 -1.16 -31.82 10.88
C GLY A 669 -1.02 -33.31 11.16
N THR A 670 -0.68 -34.09 10.13
CA THR A 670 -0.43 -35.54 10.28
C THR A 670 1.00 -35.86 9.87
N LEU A 671 1.71 -36.60 10.71
CA LEU A 671 3.06 -37.09 10.47
C LEU A 671 3.03 -38.46 9.79
N PHE A 672 3.85 -38.62 8.76
CA PHE A 672 4.01 -39.84 8.00
C PHE A 672 5.49 -40.21 7.90
N GLU A 673 5.77 -41.51 7.89
CA GLU A 673 7.05 -42.00 7.40
C GLU A 673 7.13 -41.70 5.88
N PRO A 674 8.22 -41.09 5.39
CA PRO A 674 8.26 -40.52 4.05
C PRO A 674 8.36 -41.55 2.90
N ALA A 675 9.07 -42.68 3.07
CA ALA A 675 9.37 -43.62 2.00
C ALA A 675 8.16 -44.47 1.60
N LYS A 676 7.41 -44.96 2.59
CA LYS A 676 6.24 -45.84 2.42
C LYS A 676 4.92 -45.13 2.69
N GLY A 677 4.95 -43.92 3.23
CA GLY A 677 3.75 -43.13 3.52
C GLY A 677 2.95 -43.68 4.70
N VAL A 678 3.60 -44.38 5.63
CA VAL A 678 2.93 -44.94 6.82
C VAL A 678 2.53 -43.81 7.76
N ARG A 679 1.26 -43.80 8.18
CA ARG A 679 0.74 -42.81 9.12
C ARG A 679 1.29 -43.05 10.53
N VAL A 680 1.94 -42.04 11.11
CA VAL A 680 2.58 -42.15 12.43
C VAL A 680 1.75 -41.47 13.51
N ALA A 681 1.46 -40.18 13.38
CA ALA A 681 0.74 -39.44 14.41
C ALA A 681 -0.07 -38.27 13.84
N GLU A 682 -1.25 -38.01 14.41
CA GLU A 682 -1.93 -36.73 14.30
C GLU A 682 -1.41 -35.78 15.37
N VAL A 683 -1.09 -34.55 15.01
CA VAL A 683 -0.53 -33.56 15.93
C VAL A 683 -1.43 -32.35 15.98
N THR A 684 -1.76 -31.88 17.18
CA THR A 684 -2.38 -30.57 17.41
C THR A 684 -1.51 -29.75 18.35
N ILE A 685 -1.36 -28.46 18.06
CA ILE A 685 -0.50 -27.53 18.80
C ILE A 685 -1.31 -26.30 19.17
N ARG A 686 -1.17 -25.85 20.41
CA ARG A 686 -1.63 -24.54 20.87
C ARG A 686 -0.48 -23.81 21.55
N HIS A 687 -0.16 -22.60 21.09
CA HIS A 687 0.93 -21.80 21.62
C HIS A 687 0.48 -20.35 21.85
N ALA A 688 0.72 -19.82 23.06
CA ALA A 688 0.40 -18.46 23.43
C ALA A 688 1.65 -17.57 23.32
N LEU A 689 1.64 -16.60 22.40
CA LEU A 689 2.76 -15.70 22.15
C LEU A 689 3.08 -14.79 23.35
N ALA A 690 2.07 -14.45 24.15
CA ALA A 690 2.23 -13.53 25.28
C ALA A 690 3.06 -14.13 26.42
N THR A 691 2.93 -15.44 26.67
CA THR A 691 3.65 -16.15 27.74
C THR A 691 4.82 -16.97 27.22
N GLY A 692 4.87 -17.24 25.91
CA GLY A 692 5.81 -18.19 25.32
C GLY A 692 5.50 -19.65 25.66
N ALA A 693 4.36 -19.93 26.31
CA ALA A 693 3.96 -21.28 26.69
C ALA A 693 3.11 -21.94 25.60
N GLY A 694 3.21 -23.25 25.47
CA GLY A 694 2.39 -24.01 24.54
C GLY A 694 2.35 -25.50 24.86
N ALA A 695 1.51 -26.21 24.14
CA ALA A 695 1.40 -27.65 24.21
C ALA A 695 1.17 -28.26 22.83
N ALA A 696 1.66 -29.48 22.64
CA ALA A 696 1.41 -30.34 21.50
C ALA A 696 0.79 -31.65 22.01
N HIS A 697 -0.30 -32.06 21.38
CA HIS A 697 -0.93 -33.36 21.59
C HIS A 697 -0.70 -34.22 20.35
N LEU A 698 -0.17 -35.42 20.57
CA LEU A 698 0.11 -36.43 19.56
C LEU A 698 -0.88 -37.58 19.76
N ALA A 699 -1.66 -37.90 18.75
CA ALA A 699 -2.51 -39.09 18.71
C ALA A 699 -1.92 -40.10 17.72
N VAL A 700 -1.63 -41.31 18.20
CA VAL A 700 -1.12 -42.42 17.40
C VAL A 700 -2.25 -43.44 17.27
N PRO A 701 -3.09 -43.35 16.21
CA PRO A 701 -4.26 -44.21 16.06
C PRO A 701 -3.91 -45.69 15.90
N GLY A 702 -2.73 -45.99 15.35
CA GLY A 702 -2.17 -47.33 15.23
C GLY A 702 -1.09 -47.39 14.17
N ILE A 703 0.13 -47.76 14.56
CA ILE A 703 1.24 -48.06 13.66
C ILE A 703 1.36 -49.59 13.59
N THR A 704 1.11 -50.15 12.41
CA THR A 704 1.18 -51.60 12.18
C THR A 704 2.53 -51.99 11.63
N PHE A 705 3.23 -52.87 12.34
CA PHE A 705 4.49 -53.47 11.92
C PHE A 705 4.26 -54.87 11.34
N GLY A 706 5.05 -55.22 10.33
CA GLY A 706 5.03 -56.52 9.65
C GLY A 706 5.92 -56.49 8.41
N ASP A 707 5.79 -57.46 7.50
CA ASP A 707 6.69 -57.62 6.35
C ASP A 707 6.81 -56.36 5.47
N GLY A 708 5.78 -55.51 5.45
CA GLY A 708 5.75 -54.24 4.71
C GLY A 708 6.35 -53.03 5.44
N PHE A 709 6.50 -53.05 6.77
CA PHE A 709 7.02 -51.93 7.56
C PHE A 709 7.58 -52.42 8.89
N GLN A 710 8.87 -52.19 9.13
CA GLN A 710 9.56 -52.61 10.36
C GLN A 710 9.95 -51.41 11.24
N PRO A 711 10.08 -51.58 12.58
CA PRO A 711 10.40 -50.48 13.50
C PRO A 711 11.67 -49.71 13.17
N GLU A 712 12.70 -50.37 12.64
CA GLU A 712 13.98 -49.75 12.26
C GLU A 712 13.85 -48.67 11.19
N GLU A 713 12.77 -48.71 10.40
CA GLU A 713 12.43 -47.69 9.40
C GLU A 713 11.89 -46.40 10.06
N LEU A 714 11.34 -46.50 11.27
CA LEU A 714 10.86 -45.36 12.06
C LEU A 714 11.90 -44.89 13.08
N THR A 715 12.69 -45.79 13.65
CA THR A 715 13.69 -45.47 14.67
C THR A 715 14.91 -46.39 14.59
N ARG A 716 16.11 -45.82 14.65
CA ARG A 716 17.34 -46.61 14.70
C ARG A 716 17.56 -47.31 16.05
N LEU A 717 16.76 -47.00 17.07
CA LEU A 717 16.90 -47.54 18.41
C LEU A 717 16.58 -49.04 18.51
N THR A 718 15.85 -49.60 17.54
CA THR A 718 15.52 -51.03 17.49
C THR A 718 16.57 -51.85 16.73
N TYR A 719 17.46 -51.19 16.00
CA TYR A 719 18.46 -51.86 15.16
C TYR A 719 19.42 -52.69 16.01
N GLY A 720 19.52 -53.99 15.69
CA GLY A 720 20.36 -54.93 16.45
C GLY A 720 19.81 -55.33 17.84
N VAL A 721 18.59 -54.88 18.19
CA VAL A 721 17.91 -55.25 19.45
C VAL A 721 16.76 -56.20 19.19
N ILE A 722 15.90 -55.87 18.22
CA ILE A 722 14.75 -56.66 17.79
C ILE A 722 14.64 -56.70 16.26
N ALA A 723 14.00 -57.73 15.73
CA ALA A 723 13.71 -57.90 14.31
C ALA A 723 12.36 -58.60 14.10
N ASP A 724 11.89 -58.71 12.85
CA ASP A 724 10.68 -59.43 12.44
C ASP A 724 9.42 -59.10 13.26
N VAL A 725 9.22 -57.80 13.53
CA VAL A 725 8.14 -57.34 14.39
C VAL A 725 6.81 -57.41 13.66
N ARG A 726 5.81 -58.05 14.28
CA ARG A 726 4.43 -58.13 13.81
C ARG A 726 3.47 -57.72 14.90
N GLY A 727 2.75 -56.62 14.70
CA GLY A 727 1.80 -56.12 15.70
C GLY A 727 1.41 -54.67 15.46
N THR A 728 0.62 -54.09 16.36
CA THR A 728 0.17 -52.71 16.25
C THR A 728 0.42 -51.95 17.54
N VAL A 729 1.12 -50.81 17.44
CA VAL A 729 1.32 -49.88 18.56
C VAL A 729 0.36 -48.71 18.43
N ARG A 730 -0.40 -48.43 19.50
CA ARG A 730 -1.36 -47.31 19.57
C ARG A 730 -1.07 -46.48 20.81
N GLY A 731 -1.42 -45.20 20.79
CA GLY A 731 -1.19 -44.37 21.97
C GLY A 731 -1.41 -42.88 21.78
N ARG A 732 -0.96 -42.13 22.79
CA ARG A 732 -0.99 -40.67 22.80
C ARG A 732 0.23 -40.11 23.52
N GLY A 733 0.67 -38.93 23.09
CA GLY A 733 1.74 -38.17 23.72
C GLY A 733 1.33 -36.72 23.95
N ASP A 734 1.79 -36.13 25.04
CA ASP A 734 1.66 -34.70 25.30
C ASP A 734 3.05 -34.10 25.51
N ILE A 735 3.33 -32.98 24.86
CA ILE A 735 4.53 -32.17 25.08
C ILE A 735 4.07 -30.78 25.48
N ALA A 736 4.49 -30.29 26.64
CA ALA A 736 4.22 -28.94 27.09
C ALA A 736 5.53 -28.18 27.27
N TRP A 737 5.55 -26.91 26.87
CA TRP A 737 6.71 -26.05 27.03
C TRP A 737 6.33 -24.70 27.62
N THR A 738 7.29 -24.15 28.36
CA THR A 738 7.29 -22.80 28.91
C THR A 738 8.65 -22.16 28.63
N PRO A 739 8.84 -20.87 28.93
CA PRO A 739 10.17 -20.27 28.89
C PRO A 739 11.21 -20.99 29.77
N ASP A 740 10.77 -21.66 30.85
CA ASP A 740 11.65 -22.28 31.83
C ASP A 740 12.05 -23.72 31.47
N GLY A 741 11.31 -24.39 30.59
CA GLY A 741 11.62 -25.77 30.20
C GLY A 741 10.52 -26.48 29.41
N VAL A 742 10.81 -27.75 29.09
CA VAL A 742 9.93 -28.66 28.36
C VAL A 742 9.62 -29.86 29.25
N THR A 743 8.35 -30.24 29.32
CA THR A 743 7.86 -31.46 29.97
C THR A 743 7.13 -32.30 28.94
N SER A 744 7.17 -33.62 29.07
CA SER A 744 6.43 -34.49 28.16
C SER A 744 5.93 -35.74 28.87
N ARG A 745 4.86 -36.34 28.36
CA ARG A 745 4.29 -37.58 28.89
C ARG A 745 3.64 -38.36 27.76
N GLY A 746 3.39 -39.65 27.97
CA GLY A 746 2.76 -40.47 26.94
C GLY A 746 2.21 -41.77 27.47
N THR A 747 1.36 -42.39 26.68
CA THR A 747 0.80 -43.72 26.97
C THR A 747 0.71 -44.47 25.66
N PHE A 748 1.43 -45.57 25.54
CA PHE A 748 1.53 -46.38 24.33
C PHE A 748 1.37 -47.85 24.69
N GLY A 749 0.59 -48.58 23.90
CA GLY A 749 0.32 -49.98 24.16
C GLY A 749 0.26 -50.83 22.91
N THR A 750 0.37 -52.13 23.14
CA THR A 750 0.13 -53.18 22.15
C THR A 750 -0.70 -54.30 22.79
N ASP A 751 -1.58 -54.91 22.00
CA ASP A 751 -2.43 -56.02 22.44
C ASP A 751 -1.83 -57.39 22.14
N ASN A 752 -1.01 -57.48 21.09
CA ASN A 752 -0.45 -58.72 20.58
C ASN A 752 0.69 -58.40 19.60
N THR A 753 1.92 -58.32 20.09
CA THR A 753 3.11 -58.14 19.26
C THR A 753 4.02 -59.36 19.31
N ASP A 754 4.38 -59.85 18.14
CA ASP A 754 5.42 -60.86 17.94
C ASP A 754 6.70 -60.17 17.48
N LEU A 755 7.86 -60.66 17.91
CA LEU A 755 9.18 -60.18 17.48
C LEU A 755 10.25 -61.25 17.64
N ALA A 756 11.38 -61.08 16.96
CA ALA A 756 12.61 -61.81 17.21
C ALA A 756 13.55 -60.94 18.06
N ALA A 757 14.08 -61.49 19.16
CA ALA A 757 15.10 -60.85 19.99
C ALA A 757 16.41 -61.67 19.95
N ALA A 758 17.50 -61.13 20.49
CA ALA A 758 18.78 -61.85 20.60
C ALA A 758 18.68 -63.18 21.37
N PHE A 759 17.70 -63.30 22.25
CA PHE A 759 17.39 -64.51 23.01
C PHE A 759 16.31 -65.38 22.35
N GLY A 760 15.97 -65.19 21.09
CA GLY A 760 14.98 -66.01 20.37
C GLY A 760 13.63 -65.33 20.13
N PRO A 761 12.69 -66.03 19.46
CA PRO A 761 11.37 -65.49 19.14
C PRO A 761 10.52 -65.27 20.39
N VAL A 762 9.76 -64.17 20.36
CA VAL A 762 8.81 -63.74 21.38
C VAL A 762 7.45 -63.57 20.72
N ARG A 763 6.41 -64.15 21.33
CA ARG A 763 5.04 -64.09 20.80
C ARG A 763 4.06 -63.52 21.83
N GLY A 764 3.09 -62.78 21.32
CA GLY A 764 1.96 -62.27 22.10
C GLY A 764 2.35 -61.31 23.22
N ILE A 765 3.29 -60.40 22.96
CA ILE A 765 3.58 -59.30 23.88
C ILE A 765 2.35 -58.41 23.97
N LYS A 766 1.92 -58.16 25.21
CA LYS A 766 0.80 -57.28 25.55
C LYS A 766 1.18 -56.41 26.74
N GLY A 767 0.87 -55.12 26.66
CA GLY A 767 1.14 -54.18 27.73
C GLY A 767 0.95 -52.74 27.33
N GLU A 768 0.94 -51.86 28.32
CA GLU A 768 0.87 -50.42 28.16
C GLU A 768 2.04 -49.77 28.91
N VAL A 769 2.70 -48.82 28.27
CA VAL A 769 3.82 -48.06 28.82
C VAL A 769 3.37 -46.62 29.07
N HIS A 770 3.45 -46.20 30.33
CA HIS A 770 3.22 -44.83 30.75
C HIS A 770 4.54 -44.08 30.87
N PHE A 771 4.78 -43.14 29.95
CA PHE A 771 5.96 -42.26 29.96
C PHE A 771 5.75 -41.09 30.91
N ALA A 772 6.64 -40.96 31.90
CA ALA A 772 6.75 -39.79 32.75
C ALA A 772 7.53 -38.65 32.07
N ASP A 773 8.43 -39.00 31.14
CA ASP A 773 9.09 -38.10 30.19
C ASP A 773 9.23 -38.81 28.83
N LEU A 774 8.28 -38.56 27.92
CA LEU A 774 8.26 -39.17 26.59
C LEU A 774 9.48 -38.77 25.74
N LEU A 775 9.95 -37.53 25.87
CA LEU A 775 11.09 -37.04 25.12
C LEU A 775 12.39 -37.68 25.62
N ALA A 776 12.53 -37.93 26.91
CA ALA A 776 13.66 -38.66 27.47
C ALA A 776 13.52 -40.20 27.40
N LEU A 777 12.39 -40.71 26.88
CA LEU A 777 12.03 -42.13 26.86
C LEU A 777 12.00 -42.77 28.26
N GLU A 778 11.59 -42.02 29.27
CA GLU A 778 11.54 -42.44 30.67
C GLU A 778 10.09 -42.78 31.09
N SER A 779 9.89 -43.98 31.63
CA SER A 779 8.57 -44.43 32.12
C SER A 779 8.38 -44.14 33.61
N ALA A 780 7.12 -44.09 34.03
CA ALA A 780 6.78 -44.24 35.44
C ALA A 780 7.26 -45.63 35.94
N PRO A 781 7.57 -45.80 37.24
CA PRO A 781 7.90 -47.11 37.79
C PRO A 781 6.72 -48.09 37.74
N GLY A 782 7.00 -49.39 37.79
CA GLY A 782 5.99 -50.45 37.90
C GLY A 782 5.23 -50.77 36.61
N GLN A 783 5.86 -50.57 35.44
CA GLN A 783 5.27 -50.98 34.16
C GLN A 783 5.18 -52.51 34.09
N ILE A 784 4.12 -53.04 33.49
CA ILE A 784 3.91 -54.50 33.37
C ILE A 784 3.75 -54.86 31.89
N ALA A 785 4.52 -55.86 31.45
CA ALA A 785 4.33 -56.53 30.17
C ALA A 785 3.99 -57.99 30.41
N THR A 786 2.99 -58.50 29.70
CA THR A 786 2.67 -59.92 29.62
C THR A 786 3.10 -60.49 28.27
N VAL A 787 3.61 -61.71 28.26
CA VAL A 787 4.14 -62.36 27.06
C VAL A 787 3.59 -63.78 27.00
N ALA A 788 2.97 -64.16 25.88
CA ALA A 788 2.38 -65.48 25.71
C ALA A 788 3.44 -66.58 25.63
N GLU A 789 4.53 -66.35 24.88
CA GLU A 789 5.65 -67.30 24.74
C GLU A 789 6.97 -66.55 24.52
N ILE A 790 8.04 -66.97 25.21
CA ILE A 790 9.43 -66.62 24.91
C ILE A 790 10.20 -67.92 24.71
N ASN A 791 10.95 -68.05 23.61
CA ASN A 791 11.63 -69.30 23.29
C ASN A 791 13.13 -69.10 22.98
N PRO A 792 13.99 -69.10 24.01
CA PRO A 792 15.45 -69.08 23.85
C PRO A 792 16.09 -70.42 23.48
N GLY A 793 15.29 -71.41 23.14
CA GLY A 793 15.68 -72.81 22.98
C GLY A 793 14.73 -73.75 23.72
N VAL A 794 14.22 -73.28 24.87
CA VAL A 794 13.16 -73.93 25.66
C VAL A 794 12.01 -72.94 25.84
N PRO A 795 10.79 -73.23 25.36
CA PRO A 795 9.68 -72.30 25.43
C PRO A 795 9.22 -72.10 26.88
N VAL A 796 9.12 -70.83 27.29
CA VAL A 796 8.44 -70.41 28.53
C VAL A 796 7.18 -69.63 28.18
N THR A 797 6.06 -69.98 28.78
CA THR A 797 4.75 -69.39 28.47
C THR A 797 4.22 -68.53 29.62
N ASP A 798 3.23 -67.69 29.32
CA ASP A 798 2.45 -66.91 30.30
C ASP A 798 3.32 -66.04 31.23
N GLY A 799 4.30 -65.35 30.64
CA GLY A 799 5.22 -64.48 31.35
C GLY A 799 4.61 -63.16 31.78
N ARG A 800 4.93 -62.72 33.00
CA ARG A 800 4.63 -61.37 33.50
C ARG A 800 5.92 -60.69 33.97
N ILE A 801 6.30 -59.59 33.32
CA ILE A 801 7.53 -58.84 33.57
C ILE A 801 7.19 -57.45 34.10
N GLU A 802 7.78 -57.09 35.23
CA GLU A 802 7.71 -55.75 35.82
C GLU A 802 9.01 -54.97 35.53
N TYR A 803 8.90 -53.78 34.96
CA TYR A 803 10.03 -53.00 34.49
C TYR A 803 9.80 -51.48 34.59
N GLN A 804 10.88 -50.73 34.34
CA GLN A 804 10.87 -49.28 34.17
C GLN A 804 11.87 -48.91 33.08
N LEU A 805 11.45 -48.05 32.15
CA LEU A 805 12.34 -47.40 31.19
C LEU A 805 13.00 -46.19 31.86
N LEU A 806 14.32 -46.15 31.79
CA LEU A 806 15.15 -45.07 32.31
C LEU A 806 15.77 -44.28 31.15
N ARG A 807 16.29 -43.11 31.47
CA ARG A 807 17.06 -42.29 30.52
C ARG A 807 18.25 -43.05 29.95
N ASP A 808 18.69 -42.59 28.79
CA ASP A 808 19.85 -43.12 28.05
C ASP A 808 19.66 -44.57 27.60
N LEU A 809 18.42 -44.95 27.26
CA LEU A 809 18.07 -46.29 26.74
C LEU A 809 18.37 -47.42 27.73
N ARG A 810 18.19 -47.17 29.03
CA ARG A 810 18.35 -48.18 30.08
C ARG A 810 16.99 -48.72 30.52
N ILE A 811 16.93 -50.01 30.86
CA ILE A 811 15.72 -50.67 31.33
C ILE A 811 16.01 -51.33 32.67
N ALA A 812 15.36 -50.85 33.73
CA ALA A 812 15.40 -51.49 35.03
C ALA A 812 14.30 -52.56 35.11
N VAL A 813 14.69 -53.82 35.05
CA VAL A 813 13.77 -54.94 35.25
C VAL A 813 13.66 -55.17 36.76
N LYS A 814 12.45 -55.03 37.32
CA LYS A 814 12.18 -55.26 38.75
C LYS A 814 11.97 -56.74 39.04
N GLY A 815 11.44 -57.47 38.08
CA GLY A 815 11.35 -58.93 38.13
C GLY A 815 10.48 -59.46 37.00
N GLY A 816 10.54 -60.77 36.79
CA GLY A 816 9.66 -61.46 35.85
C GLY A 816 9.21 -62.77 36.45
N ARG A 817 8.01 -63.25 36.11
CA ARG A 817 7.48 -64.51 36.63
C ARG A 817 6.82 -65.30 35.50
N TRP A 818 7.15 -66.59 35.41
CA TRP A 818 6.57 -67.55 34.48
C TRP A 818 6.19 -68.83 35.24
N PRO A 819 5.03 -69.44 34.94
CA PRO A 819 4.81 -70.85 35.25
C PRO A 819 5.83 -71.71 34.49
N PHE A 820 6.55 -72.59 35.17
CA PHE A 820 7.61 -73.38 34.53
C PHE A 820 7.76 -74.76 35.18
N GLY A 821 7.54 -75.83 34.40
CA GLY A 821 7.69 -77.23 34.81
C GLY A 821 6.98 -77.56 36.14
N GLY A 822 5.72 -77.16 36.32
CA GLY A 822 4.95 -77.38 37.55
C GLY A 822 5.24 -76.39 38.69
N GLY A 823 6.35 -75.65 38.60
CA GLY A 823 6.77 -74.63 39.57
C GLY A 823 6.72 -73.20 39.00
N THR A 824 7.62 -72.34 39.47
CA THR A 824 7.77 -70.94 39.01
C THR A 824 9.22 -70.65 38.61
N LEU A 825 9.40 -70.00 37.46
CA LEU A 825 10.65 -69.35 37.08
C LEU A 825 10.54 -67.85 37.33
N THR A 826 11.48 -67.27 38.07
CA THR A 826 11.47 -65.85 38.45
C THR A 826 12.75 -65.15 37.98
N LEU A 827 12.64 -64.07 37.23
CA LEU A 827 13.80 -63.23 36.88
C LEU A 827 14.12 -62.29 38.04
N GLN A 828 15.37 -62.28 38.50
CA GLN A 828 15.86 -61.36 39.52
C GLN A 828 16.00 -59.93 38.97
N PRO A 829 15.94 -58.90 39.84
CA PRO A 829 16.11 -57.52 39.42
C PRO A 829 17.45 -57.30 38.70
N THR A 830 17.41 -56.64 37.54
CA THR A 830 18.62 -56.31 36.76
C THR A 830 18.46 -54.97 36.03
N LEU A 831 19.58 -54.38 35.64
CA LEU A 831 19.63 -53.17 34.82
C LEU A 831 20.22 -53.51 33.45
N LEU A 832 19.42 -53.31 32.40
CA LEU A 832 19.81 -53.55 31.03
C LEU A 832 20.17 -52.22 30.36
N ASP A 833 21.36 -52.12 29.78
CA ASP A 833 21.79 -50.95 29.00
C ASP A 833 21.72 -51.26 27.50
N PHE A 834 20.98 -50.44 26.76
CA PHE A 834 20.86 -50.53 25.30
C PHE A 834 21.56 -49.37 24.58
N SER A 835 22.32 -48.52 25.30
CA SER A 835 23.10 -47.43 24.71
C SER A 835 24.35 -47.91 23.97
N SER A 836 24.88 -49.08 24.33
CA SER A 836 26.02 -49.72 23.66
C SER A 836 25.86 -51.25 23.58
N PRO A 837 26.47 -51.91 22.57
CA PRO A 837 26.50 -53.36 22.50
C PRO A 837 27.40 -53.95 23.60
N GLN A 838 26.80 -54.30 24.73
CA GLN A 838 27.46 -54.94 25.87
C GLN A 838 26.76 -56.24 26.27
N GLU A 839 27.46 -57.09 27.02
CA GLU A 839 26.88 -58.29 27.61
C GLU A 839 25.78 -57.93 28.63
N ARG A 840 24.69 -58.69 28.59
CA ARG A 840 23.49 -58.46 29.42
C ARG A 840 23.29 -59.64 30.35
N HIS A 841 23.44 -59.39 31.65
CA HIS A 841 23.36 -60.41 32.69
C HIS A 841 21.94 -60.48 33.27
N LEU A 842 21.35 -61.67 33.23
CA LEU A 842 20.00 -61.98 33.67
C LEU A 842 20.02 -63.24 34.54
N THR A 843 19.69 -63.13 35.84
CA THR A 843 19.65 -64.30 36.74
C THR A 843 18.23 -64.78 36.94
N PHE A 844 17.93 -66.01 36.50
CA PHE A 844 16.62 -66.62 36.71
C PHE A 844 16.67 -67.59 37.89
N ARG A 845 15.72 -67.50 38.81
CA ARG A 845 15.52 -68.43 39.91
C ARG A 845 14.39 -69.40 39.59
N ALA A 846 14.69 -70.69 39.59
CA ALA A 846 13.71 -71.75 39.52
C ALA A 846 13.27 -72.12 40.94
N ASP A 847 11.95 -72.18 41.19
CA ASP A 847 11.38 -72.57 42.49
C ASP A 847 10.28 -73.63 42.26
N GLY A 848 10.47 -74.81 42.84
CA GLY A 848 9.48 -75.87 42.82
C GLY A 848 9.33 -76.56 41.47
N VAL A 849 10.36 -76.59 40.62
CA VAL A 849 10.29 -77.15 39.26
C VAL A 849 10.36 -78.67 39.29
N GLU A 850 9.35 -79.36 38.79
CA GLU A 850 9.30 -80.82 38.71
C GLU A 850 10.30 -81.35 37.68
N VAL A 851 11.19 -82.25 38.10
CA VAL A 851 12.25 -82.82 37.25
C VAL A 851 11.66 -83.48 36.00
N ARG A 852 10.57 -84.23 36.15
CA ARG A 852 9.92 -84.94 35.05
C ARG A 852 9.43 -83.97 33.98
N GLN A 853 8.76 -82.88 34.39
CA GLN A 853 8.25 -81.87 33.46
C GLN A 853 9.40 -81.07 32.83
N PHE A 854 10.45 -80.78 33.60
CA PHE A 854 11.66 -80.14 33.09
C PHE A 854 12.32 -81.00 32.00
N LEU A 855 12.60 -82.29 32.26
CA LEU A 855 13.23 -83.19 31.29
C LEU A 855 12.39 -83.39 30.02
N GLN A 856 11.06 -83.39 30.13
CA GLN A 856 10.15 -83.45 28.97
C GLN A 856 10.29 -82.23 28.05
N GLN A 857 10.59 -81.04 28.59
CA GLN A 857 10.77 -79.83 27.79
C GLN A 857 12.08 -79.81 26.98
N PHE A 858 13.08 -80.60 27.38
CA PHE A 858 14.37 -80.73 26.68
C PHE A 858 14.46 -81.99 25.78
N ASP A 859 13.35 -82.70 25.55
CA ASP A 859 13.25 -83.92 24.72
C ASP A 859 14.27 -85.03 25.05
N PHE A 860 14.59 -85.21 26.35
CA PHE A 860 15.46 -86.31 26.79
C PHE A 860 14.74 -87.67 26.73
N LYS A 861 14.73 -88.31 25.55
CA LYS A 861 14.06 -89.61 25.33
C LYS A 861 14.62 -90.78 26.14
N ASN A 862 15.87 -90.68 26.61
CA ASN A 862 16.60 -91.77 27.25
C ASN A 862 16.79 -91.57 28.76
N LEU A 863 16.05 -90.64 29.39
CA LEU A 863 16.20 -90.33 30.82
C LEU A 863 14.84 -89.99 31.43
N ASP A 864 14.38 -90.78 32.40
CA ASP A 864 13.23 -90.44 33.25
C ASP A 864 13.73 -90.11 34.67
N ALA A 865 13.27 -89.00 35.23
CA ALA A 865 13.57 -88.67 36.61
C ALA A 865 12.41 -87.96 37.31
N THR A 866 12.31 -88.21 38.62
CA THR A 866 11.32 -87.60 39.54
C THR A 866 12.02 -86.75 40.58
N GLY A 867 11.32 -85.79 41.18
CA GLY A 867 11.83 -84.86 42.19
C GLY A 867 11.43 -83.42 41.88
N VAL A 868 11.81 -82.49 42.76
CA VAL A 868 11.52 -81.05 42.63
C VAL A 868 12.80 -80.26 42.82
N PHE A 869 13.14 -79.39 41.87
CA PHE A 869 14.34 -78.54 41.86
C PHE A 869 14.05 -77.11 42.29
N ASP A 870 15.00 -76.55 43.04
CA ASP A 870 15.19 -75.11 43.23
C ASP A 870 16.59 -74.71 42.78
N GLY A 871 16.77 -73.50 42.29
CA GLY A 871 18.11 -73.02 41.96
C GLY A 871 18.16 -71.74 41.17
N GLU A 872 19.35 -71.36 40.74
CA GLU A 872 19.62 -70.14 39.98
C GLU A 872 20.28 -70.46 38.66
N LEU A 873 19.87 -69.76 37.61
CA LEU A 873 20.34 -69.87 36.24
C LEU A 873 20.80 -68.47 35.80
N PRO A 874 22.05 -68.09 36.10
CA PRO A 874 22.65 -66.87 35.57
C PRO A 874 22.85 -67.02 34.06
N MET A 875 22.28 -66.09 33.31
CA MET A 875 22.34 -66.05 31.85
C MET A 875 23.02 -64.77 31.39
N ILE A 876 23.84 -64.90 30.34
CA ILE A 876 24.47 -63.78 29.67
C ILE A 876 23.99 -63.76 28.22
N PHE A 877 23.54 -62.59 27.77
CA PHE A 877 23.11 -62.38 26.39
C PHE A 877 23.96 -61.29 25.73
N ASP A 878 24.48 -61.62 24.56
CA ASP A 878 25.23 -60.71 23.70
C ASP A 878 24.77 -60.85 22.23
N GLN A 879 25.56 -60.37 21.28
CA GLN A 879 25.23 -60.44 19.84
C GLN A 879 25.28 -61.87 19.27
N SER A 880 25.96 -62.80 19.93
CA SER A 880 26.11 -64.20 19.51
C SER A 880 25.02 -65.12 20.05
N GLY A 881 24.18 -64.63 20.98
CA GLY A 881 23.07 -65.36 21.57
C GLY A 881 23.11 -65.36 23.10
N GLY A 882 22.34 -66.24 23.72
CA GLY A 882 22.34 -66.43 25.17
C GLY A 882 23.16 -67.63 25.61
N ARG A 883 23.77 -67.55 26.79
CA ARG A 883 24.46 -68.68 27.45
C ARG A 883 24.17 -68.69 28.95
N ILE A 884 24.20 -69.88 29.55
CA ILE A 884 24.14 -70.07 31.00
C ILE A 884 25.57 -70.15 31.53
N GLU A 885 25.86 -69.38 32.59
CA GLU A 885 27.13 -69.47 33.33
C GLU A 885 26.86 -69.82 34.79
N ASN A 886 27.41 -70.94 35.24
CA ASN A 886 27.31 -71.47 36.60
C ASN A 886 25.86 -71.64 37.09
N GLY A 887 24.94 -72.02 36.19
CA GLY A 887 23.56 -72.31 36.58
C GLY A 887 23.53 -73.52 37.50
N ARG A 888 22.89 -73.44 38.66
CA ARG A 888 22.86 -74.49 39.68
C ARG A 888 21.44 -74.79 40.11
N LEU A 889 20.99 -76.03 39.92
CA LEU A 889 19.70 -76.56 40.36
C LEU A 889 19.90 -77.67 41.38
N VAL A 890 19.18 -77.65 42.51
CA VAL A 890 19.32 -78.60 43.61
C VAL A 890 17.95 -79.18 43.96
N VAL A 891 17.85 -80.50 44.16
CA VAL A 891 16.60 -81.15 44.57
C VAL A 891 16.25 -80.84 46.03
N ARG A 892 14.96 -80.57 46.29
CA ARG A 892 14.38 -80.40 47.63
C ARG A 892 14.51 -81.65 48.50
N GLU A 893 14.40 -81.44 49.81
CA GLU A 893 14.35 -82.51 50.81
C GLU A 893 13.21 -83.50 50.49
N GLY A 894 13.55 -84.79 50.37
CA GLY A 894 12.66 -85.84 49.86
C GLY A 894 13.26 -86.64 48.69
N GLY A 895 14.20 -86.02 47.96
CA GLY A 895 14.95 -86.69 46.90
C GLY A 895 14.10 -87.06 45.68
N GLY A 896 14.57 -88.03 44.90
CA GLY A 896 13.89 -88.44 43.67
C GLY A 896 14.44 -89.75 43.11
N THR A 897 13.93 -90.15 41.94
CA THR A 897 14.42 -91.30 41.18
C THR A 897 15.01 -90.86 39.85
N LEU A 898 16.04 -91.55 39.36
CA LEU A 898 16.64 -91.39 38.05
C LEU A 898 16.70 -92.76 37.38
N ALA A 899 16.24 -92.85 36.14
CA ALA A 899 16.30 -94.03 35.30
C ALA A 899 16.82 -93.64 33.92
N TYR A 900 18.02 -94.13 33.58
CA TYR A 900 18.55 -94.05 32.22
C TYR A 900 18.01 -95.20 31.37
N LEU A 901 17.41 -94.86 30.22
CA LEU A 901 16.67 -95.75 29.32
C LEU A 901 17.38 -96.00 27.96
N GLY A 902 18.59 -95.47 27.76
CA GLY A 902 19.31 -95.61 26.48
C GLY A 902 19.94 -97.00 26.25
N GLU A 903 20.02 -97.41 24.98
CA GLU A 903 20.72 -98.63 24.54
C GLU A 903 22.25 -98.44 24.52
N LEU A 904 22.99 -99.50 24.89
CA LEU A 904 24.45 -99.51 24.95
C LEU A 904 25.06 -99.53 23.53
N THR A 905 25.83 -98.50 23.17
CA THR A 905 26.92 -98.66 22.19
C THR A 905 28.15 -99.19 22.92
N LYS A 906 28.66 -100.33 22.44
CA LYS A 906 29.67 -101.16 23.09
C LYS A 906 31.05 -100.50 23.16
N GLU A 907 31.41 -100.00 24.33
CA GLU A 907 32.80 -100.05 24.81
C GLU A 907 32.81 -100.73 26.20
N ASP A 908 33.80 -101.60 26.42
CA ASP A 908 33.90 -102.46 27.61
C ASP A 908 34.23 -101.64 28.87
N LEU A 909 33.20 -101.27 29.64
CA LEU A 909 33.30 -100.38 30.82
C LEU A 909 33.98 -101.01 32.05
N GLY A 910 34.53 -102.23 31.95
CA GLY A 910 35.13 -102.95 33.07
C GLY A 910 34.13 -103.30 34.20
N THR A 911 34.62 -103.95 35.27
CA THR A 911 33.76 -104.45 36.37
C THR A 911 33.06 -103.32 37.13
N TRP A 912 33.78 -102.24 37.41
CA TRP A 912 33.24 -101.09 38.15
C TRP A 912 32.33 -100.19 37.30
N GLY A 913 32.60 -100.05 36.00
CA GLY A 913 31.73 -99.28 35.09
C GLY A 913 30.41 -99.99 34.80
N ASN A 914 30.40 -101.33 34.69
CA ASN A 914 29.17 -102.12 34.58
C ASN A 914 28.29 -102.03 35.85
N ILE A 915 28.90 -101.99 37.04
CA ILE A 915 28.16 -101.78 38.31
C ILE A 915 27.58 -100.36 38.37
N ALA A 916 28.36 -99.34 37.99
CA ALA A 916 27.89 -97.96 37.92
C ALA A 916 26.72 -97.80 36.92
N PHE A 917 26.78 -98.44 35.75
CA PHE A 917 25.73 -98.36 34.73
C PHE A 917 24.45 -99.13 35.12
N GLN A 918 24.57 -100.31 35.74
CA GLN A 918 23.40 -101.01 36.29
C GLN A 918 22.71 -100.21 37.41
N ALA A 919 23.46 -99.44 38.19
CA ALA A 919 22.90 -98.54 39.18
C ALA A 919 22.09 -97.37 38.54
N LEU A 920 22.48 -96.91 37.34
CA LEU A 920 21.79 -95.83 36.61
C LEU A 920 20.45 -96.24 35.98
N ARG A 921 20.15 -97.54 35.81
CA ARG A 921 18.83 -98.00 35.30
C ARG A 921 17.69 -97.78 36.30
N SER A 922 17.98 -97.72 37.61
CA SER A 922 17.01 -97.43 38.67
C SER A 922 17.74 -96.95 39.92
N LEU A 923 17.86 -95.62 40.03
CA LEU A 923 18.61 -94.95 41.09
C LEU A 923 17.68 -94.07 41.93
N ARG A 924 17.71 -94.22 43.25
CA ARG A 924 17.06 -93.27 44.17
C ARG A 924 18.13 -92.38 44.80
N TYR A 925 17.96 -91.07 44.70
CA TYR A 925 18.89 -90.07 45.22
C TYR A 925 18.22 -89.22 46.29
N ARG A 926 18.99 -88.75 47.28
CA ARG A 926 18.52 -87.81 48.31
C ARG A 926 18.89 -86.38 47.97
N ASN A 927 20.15 -86.17 47.58
CA ASN A 927 20.66 -84.89 47.13
C ASN A 927 21.06 -85.03 45.66
N LEU A 928 20.54 -84.14 44.82
CA LEU A 928 20.91 -84.02 43.42
C LEU A 928 21.17 -82.55 43.13
N GLU A 929 22.32 -82.27 42.53
CA GLU A 929 22.74 -80.96 42.06
C GLU A 929 23.08 -81.03 40.58
N LEU A 930 22.54 -80.11 39.79
CA LEU A 930 22.85 -79.93 38.37
C LEU A 930 23.54 -78.59 38.22
N VAL A 931 24.72 -78.60 37.62
CA VAL A 931 25.43 -77.39 37.19
C VAL A 931 25.37 -77.32 35.66
N MET A 932 24.76 -76.27 35.12
CA MET A 932 24.53 -76.07 33.69
C MET A 932 25.40 -74.93 33.19
N ASN A 933 26.15 -75.18 32.12
CA ASN A 933 27.01 -74.21 31.45
C ASN A 933 26.91 -74.36 29.92
N GLY A 934 26.89 -73.25 29.19
CA GLY A 934 26.99 -73.27 27.73
C GLY A 934 25.92 -72.44 27.01
N PRO A 935 26.03 -72.32 25.67
CA PRO A 935 25.08 -71.56 24.85
C PRO A 935 23.68 -72.20 24.85
N LEU A 936 22.64 -71.38 24.95
CA LEU A 936 21.23 -71.81 24.94
C LEU A 936 20.83 -72.45 23.60
N ALA A 937 21.49 -72.07 22.51
CA ALA A 937 21.26 -72.58 21.16
C ALA A 937 22.30 -73.62 20.70
N GLY A 938 23.23 -74.06 21.57
CA GLY A 938 24.33 -74.95 21.21
C GLY A 938 24.58 -76.08 22.20
N ASP A 939 25.83 -76.56 22.27
CA ASP A 939 26.22 -77.71 23.10
C ASP A 939 26.25 -77.31 24.58
N MET A 940 25.28 -77.81 25.35
CA MET A 940 25.18 -77.54 26.78
C MET A 940 25.95 -78.58 27.58
N VAL A 941 26.83 -78.13 28.47
CA VAL A 941 27.53 -78.98 29.44
C VAL A 941 26.73 -78.97 30.74
N THR A 942 26.16 -80.11 31.08
CA THR A 942 25.47 -80.31 32.36
C THR A 942 26.29 -81.24 33.24
N GLU A 943 26.83 -80.73 34.34
CA GLU A 943 27.44 -81.55 35.39
C GLU A 943 26.36 -81.93 36.40
N VAL A 944 26.16 -83.22 36.62
CA VAL A 944 25.17 -83.74 37.54
C VAL A 944 25.90 -84.44 38.69
N ARG A 945 25.62 -84.01 39.93
CA ARG A 945 26.20 -84.53 41.15
C ARG A 945 25.10 -85.12 42.04
N PHE A 946 25.16 -86.41 42.32
CA PHE A 946 24.22 -87.07 43.23
C PHE A 946 24.93 -87.60 44.47
N ALA A 947 24.32 -87.43 45.64
CA ALA A 947 24.79 -87.98 46.91
C ALA A 947 23.65 -88.64 47.70
N GLY A 948 23.97 -89.65 48.51
CA GLY A 948 22.99 -90.41 49.31
C GLY A 948 22.20 -91.43 48.48
N VAL A 949 22.91 -92.23 47.69
CA VAL A 949 22.35 -93.16 46.70
C VAL A 949 21.87 -94.47 47.34
N SER A 950 20.66 -94.91 47.00
CA SER A 950 20.14 -96.26 47.30
C SER A 950 19.48 -96.87 46.06
N GLN A 951 19.58 -98.20 45.87
CA GLN A 951 18.91 -98.89 44.76
C GLN A 951 17.38 -98.78 44.87
N GLY A 952 16.71 -98.46 43.75
CA GLY A 952 15.24 -98.44 43.65
C GLY A 952 14.62 -99.83 43.54
N GLU A 953 13.29 -99.92 43.64
CA GLU A 953 12.55 -101.19 43.49
C GLU A 953 12.78 -101.79 42.08
N GLY A 954 13.41 -102.98 42.02
CA GLY A 954 13.65 -103.73 40.78
C GLY A 954 15.09 -104.19 40.51
N ALA A 955 16.08 -103.85 41.34
CA ALA A 955 17.47 -104.27 41.14
C ALA A 955 17.79 -105.68 41.72
N LYS A 956 18.52 -106.54 40.99
CA LYS A 956 18.96 -107.86 41.48
C LYS A 956 20.03 -107.71 42.57
N SER A 957 19.70 -108.03 43.83
CA SER A 957 20.61 -107.92 44.97
C SER A 957 21.46 -109.19 45.16
N ASN A 958 22.78 -109.06 45.35
CA ASN A 958 23.67 -110.16 45.75
C ASN A 958 24.40 -109.79 47.07
N PHE A 959 24.91 -110.78 47.83
CA PHE A 959 25.49 -110.60 49.18
C PHE A 959 26.58 -109.51 49.27
N LEU A 960 27.45 -109.38 48.26
CA LEU A 960 28.48 -108.32 48.21
C LEU A 960 27.88 -106.90 48.18
N VAL A 961 26.70 -106.73 47.57
CA VAL A 961 26.05 -105.43 47.34
C VAL A 961 25.47 -104.85 48.63
N ARG A 962 25.02 -105.68 49.58
CA ARG A 962 24.48 -105.24 50.89
C ARG A 962 25.53 -104.62 51.83
N ARG A 963 26.81 -104.97 51.68
CA ARG A 963 27.91 -104.36 52.46
C ARG A 963 28.40 -103.04 51.85
N LEU A 964 28.33 -102.91 50.52
CA LEU A 964 28.66 -101.67 49.80
C LEU A 964 27.59 -100.58 49.99
N GLN A 965 26.34 -100.93 50.30
CA GLN A 965 25.22 -100.01 50.58
C GLN A 965 25.39 -99.06 51.78
N ARG A 966 26.48 -99.17 52.57
CA ARG A 966 26.79 -98.25 53.69
C ARG A 966 27.88 -97.22 53.36
N LEU A 967 28.45 -97.25 52.16
CA LEU A 967 29.46 -96.29 51.73
C LEU A 967 28.78 -95.14 50.96
N PRO A 968 29.11 -93.87 51.26
CA PRO A 968 28.57 -92.75 50.51
C PRO A 968 29.17 -92.76 49.09
N PHE A 969 28.39 -93.23 48.11
CA PHE A 969 28.74 -93.04 46.71
C PHE A 969 28.35 -91.62 46.29
N VAL A 970 29.31 -90.94 45.66
CA VAL A 970 29.09 -89.69 44.95
C VAL A 970 29.31 -89.96 43.48
N PHE A 971 28.29 -89.70 42.67
CA PHE A 971 28.40 -89.78 41.22
C PHE A 971 28.51 -88.37 40.66
N ASN A 972 29.60 -88.11 39.93
CA ASN A 972 29.79 -86.89 39.16
C ASN A 972 29.69 -87.25 37.68
N ILE A 973 28.62 -86.83 37.03
CA ILE A 973 28.34 -87.15 35.63
C ILE A 973 28.44 -85.85 34.84
N ARG A 974 29.34 -85.79 33.85
CA ARG A 974 29.36 -84.69 32.89
C ARG A 974 28.65 -85.12 31.62
N ILE A 975 27.50 -84.51 31.34
CA ILE A 975 26.72 -84.74 30.12
C ILE A 975 27.06 -83.61 29.16
N GLN A 976 27.61 -83.96 28.00
CA GLN A 976 27.79 -83.04 26.88
C GLN A 976 26.90 -83.55 25.75
N ALA A 977 25.85 -82.79 25.44
CA ALA A 977 24.90 -83.16 24.40
C ALA A 977 24.98 -82.16 23.25
N PRO A 978 25.21 -82.63 22.00
CA PRO A 978 25.17 -81.78 20.83
C PRO A 978 23.71 -81.54 20.45
N PHE A 979 23.11 -80.49 21.01
CA PHE A 979 21.66 -80.34 20.97
C PHE A 979 21.09 -80.01 19.58
N ARG A 980 21.91 -79.59 18.59
CA ARG A 980 21.41 -79.32 17.22
C ARG A 980 22.41 -79.28 16.05
N SER A 981 23.68 -79.68 16.25
CA SER A 981 24.77 -79.60 15.26
C SER A 981 24.51 -80.24 13.87
N LEU A 982 23.40 -80.94 13.68
CA LEU A 982 23.05 -81.60 12.42
C LEU A 982 21.91 -80.92 11.63
N ILE A 983 21.16 -79.99 12.23
CA ILE A 983 20.03 -79.32 11.55
C ILE A 983 20.47 -78.05 10.80
N ASP A 984 21.46 -77.32 11.32
CA ASP A 984 21.92 -76.06 10.71
C ASP A 984 22.66 -76.26 9.38
N THR A 985 23.31 -77.41 9.19
CA THR A 985 24.04 -77.74 7.95
C THR A 985 23.10 -77.97 6.76
N ALA A 986 21.83 -78.32 7.01
CA ALA A 986 20.82 -78.50 5.97
C ALA A 986 20.07 -77.20 5.64
N ALA A 987 19.88 -76.31 6.62
CA ALA A 987 19.19 -75.02 6.42
C ALA A 987 20.06 -73.97 5.69
N SER A 988 21.39 -74.05 5.81
CA SER A 988 22.32 -73.14 5.11
C SER A 988 22.41 -73.35 3.59
N PHE A 989 21.84 -74.43 3.06
CA PHE A 989 21.79 -74.72 1.62
C PHE A 989 20.61 -74.05 0.89
N TYR A 990 19.59 -73.57 1.61
CA TYR A 990 18.34 -73.06 1.02
C TYR A 990 18.19 -71.53 1.04
N ASP A 991 19.03 -70.77 1.77
CA ASP A 991 18.98 -69.30 1.77
C ASP A 991 20.38 -68.64 1.81
N PRO A 992 20.89 -68.13 0.67
CA PRO A 992 22.17 -67.44 0.59
C PRO A 992 22.25 -66.14 1.40
N LYS A 993 21.12 -65.53 1.81
CA LYS A 993 21.13 -64.24 2.54
C LYS A 993 21.78 -64.33 3.91
N ARG A 994 21.63 -65.46 4.60
CA ARG A 994 22.26 -65.71 5.91
C ARG A 994 23.80 -65.76 5.85
N LEU A 995 24.37 -66.19 4.70
CA LEU A 995 25.82 -66.17 4.47
C LEU A 995 26.34 -64.76 4.16
N VAL A 996 25.51 -63.91 3.57
CA VAL A 996 25.84 -62.50 3.30
C VAL A 996 25.75 -61.68 4.58
N GLU A 997 24.67 -61.79 5.37
CA GLU A 997 24.50 -61.08 6.64
C GLU A 997 25.61 -61.40 7.65
N ARG A 998 26.06 -62.66 7.71
CA ARG A 998 27.13 -63.08 8.63
C ARG A 998 28.51 -62.52 8.26
N ASN A 999 28.77 -62.24 6.98
CA ASN A 999 30.06 -61.75 6.49
C ASN A 999 30.06 -60.25 6.12
N LEU A 1000 28.88 -59.61 6.10
CA LEU A 1000 28.72 -58.19 5.79
C LEU A 1000 29.51 -57.25 6.73
N PRO A 1001 29.63 -57.51 8.05
CA PRO A 1001 30.45 -56.69 8.94
C PRO A 1001 31.93 -56.71 8.57
N ALA A 1002 32.47 -57.89 8.22
CA ALA A 1002 33.87 -58.05 7.81
C ALA A 1002 34.14 -57.40 6.44
N LEU A 1003 33.17 -57.46 5.52
CA LEU A 1003 33.24 -56.80 4.21
C LEU A 1003 33.15 -55.27 4.31
N LEU A 1004 32.35 -54.75 5.26
CA LEU A 1004 32.24 -53.31 5.55
C LEU A 1004 33.49 -52.78 6.29
N GLU A 1005 34.10 -53.57 7.18
CA GLU A 1005 35.39 -53.22 7.79
C GLU A 1005 36.53 -53.15 6.75
N GLU A 1006 36.59 -54.09 5.80
CA GLU A 1006 37.54 -54.04 4.68
C GLU A 1006 37.29 -52.82 3.77
N GLN A 1007 36.01 -52.49 3.49
CA GLN A 1007 35.65 -51.33 2.69
C GLN A 1007 35.98 -50.01 3.39
N ASN A 1008 35.75 -49.92 4.71
CA ASN A 1008 36.10 -48.75 5.53
C ASN A 1008 37.62 -48.58 5.68
N LYS A 1009 38.39 -49.67 5.77
CA LYS A 1009 39.87 -49.63 5.75
C LYS A 1009 40.42 -49.14 4.41
N ARG A 1010 39.75 -49.44 3.28
CA ARG A 1010 40.13 -48.96 1.94
C ARG A 1010 39.66 -47.54 1.62
N ALA A 1011 38.66 -47.02 2.34
CA ALA A 1011 38.08 -45.69 2.11
C ALA A 1011 38.72 -44.54 2.92
N ALA A 1012 39.66 -44.84 3.83
CA ALA A 1012 40.39 -43.83 4.59
C ALA A 1012 41.66 -43.35 3.85
N PRO A 1013 41.83 -42.04 3.56
CA PRO A 1013 43.08 -41.52 2.98
C PRO A 1013 44.21 -41.53 4.03
N PRO A 1014 45.48 -41.76 3.65
CA PRO A 1014 46.59 -41.83 4.59
C PRO A 1014 46.86 -40.47 5.25
N THR A 1015 46.86 -40.46 6.58
CA THR A 1015 47.29 -39.32 7.41
C THR A 1015 48.82 -39.18 7.36
N ILE A 1016 49.30 -38.12 6.70
CA ILE A 1016 50.69 -37.68 6.79
C ILE A 1016 50.83 -36.81 8.05
N GLN A 1017 51.62 -37.26 9.01
CA GLN A 1017 52.00 -36.51 10.21
C GLN A 1017 53.37 -35.86 9.96
N PRO A 1018 53.55 -34.53 10.17
CA PRO A 1018 54.86 -33.89 9.99
C PRO A 1018 55.82 -34.26 11.14
N PRO A 1019 57.13 -34.42 10.87
CA PRO A 1019 58.10 -34.81 11.89
C PRO A 1019 58.38 -33.69 12.89
N ALA A 1020 58.70 -34.12 14.11
CA ALA A 1020 59.09 -33.29 15.24
C ALA A 1020 60.33 -32.44 14.91
N SER A 1021 60.22 -31.13 15.15
CA SER A 1021 61.35 -30.20 15.19
C SER A 1021 62.08 -30.36 16.52
N GLU A 1022 63.27 -30.94 16.45
CA GLU A 1022 64.28 -30.93 17.50
C GLU A 1022 64.97 -29.56 17.52
N ASN A 1023 65.17 -28.99 18.71
CA ASN A 1023 65.91 -27.74 18.91
C ASN A 1023 67.42 -28.03 19.08
N MET A 1024 68.26 -27.16 18.50
CA MET A 1024 69.57 -26.65 18.96
C MET A 1024 70.65 -26.72 17.86
N PRO A 1025 71.66 -25.80 17.80
CA PRO A 1025 71.80 -24.47 18.39
C PRO A 1025 71.63 -23.31 17.38
#